data_AF-H2ZJH5-F1
#
_entry.id   AF-H2ZJH5-F1
#
_cell.length_a   1.000
_cell.length_b   1.000
_cell.length_c   1.000
_cell.angle_alpha   90.00
_cell.angle_beta   90.00
_cell.angle_gamma   90.00
#
_symmetry.space_group_name_H-M   'P 1'
#
loop_
_entity.id
_entity.type
_entity.pdbx_description
1 polymer ?
#
loop_
_entity_poly.entity_id
_entity_poly.type
_entity_poly.pdbx_seq_one_letter_code
_entity_poly.pdbx_strand_id
1 'polypeptide(L)'
;MAQSLSDEEFHRMQIQIIELRTENYKLKDENKKQAKQLKDLIDKETRLDRELNKQIKLKRMQVEKLEKENKSLEGKSNETSSESFELRKVQAQNTALQKTIENLQETIDTYTTKISAHKPHETMGGPMVIPFRPRKTKKIYIEVKLVAEHEEKLLLQKELDSQGNRNSREQRAFTDEVESLREKFERKQAAFVKIQEEMEHMHIKNQDKLSEITQLHEAQQKAALQEKDKLSSEVASLGKALQNSHNMLDGMQDSMSNLQAQVKLHEEEMRIKVSEKNEMKSQLDALQQRLSQDEQKKFDSTAQMKSLEMEMSVLRSEMERSRVERDEAVTKFEDNVRASGALLERVNEIERQSDALRQELRLAEELAEKRKKVMDQQAVESHENNDKFTKRINTLISEHQSTTAQTVDNYESKIKLLEETCKRQEQELIRINHQDRLKTRELDSLQQQIRDNQSTILSLENSSGWFERALKDVEKSSLESKQNHQTTLNEMKAEHEKELEVEEAELRVVTAMNETSLRDATIERMKQDIQDEVSKQKLMEKKGHQALKDLKRQLVIEKKRSEKLQEKIKDISSSNSNLDELLQVVDLNDRVATGEDSSVSSFSFRDLISSKPNPSDSGSQAGSSFPPSIPVATVSVSKAESRDLLARLTAMQQEKWNLEEKVQHLEESAGAMADELVEKTKLLQQYVHHTRSELASRTFGNRVRSMITGQEETDVTNVRELNRKLTRMLEEEMTKNMAL
;
A
#
# COMPACT_ATOMS: atom_id res chain seq x y z
N MET A 1 69.37 -105.16 21.34
CA MET A 1 68.68 -105.93 20.29
C MET A 1 67.65 -104.99 19.67
N ALA A 2 67.68 -104.78 18.35
CA ALA A 2 66.64 -104.02 17.68
C ALA A 2 65.57 -105.01 17.21
N GLN A 3 64.37 -104.95 17.78
CA GLN A 3 63.22 -105.62 17.18
C GLN A 3 62.84 -104.83 15.94
N SER A 4 62.88 -105.47 14.78
CA SER A 4 62.33 -104.93 13.55
C SER A 4 60.82 -104.76 13.74
N LEU A 5 60.32 -103.54 13.53
CA LEU A 5 58.89 -103.29 13.30
C LEU A 5 58.36 -104.30 12.26
N SER A 6 57.15 -104.79 12.46
CA SER A 6 56.46 -105.55 11.40
C SER A 6 56.28 -104.65 10.18
N ASP A 7 56.45 -105.19 8.97
CA ASP A 7 56.17 -104.45 7.72
C ASP A 7 54.74 -103.86 7.74
N GLU A 8 53.79 -104.55 8.39
CA GLU A 8 52.40 -104.11 8.52
C GLU A 8 52.21 -103.00 9.57
N GLU A 9 53.09 -102.88 10.56
CA GLU A 9 53.14 -101.71 11.47
C GLU A 9 53.79 -100.51 10.79
N PHE A 10 54.89 -100.74 10.07
CA PHE A 10 55.56 -99.72 9.26
C PHE A 10 54.62 -99.14 8.19
N HIS A 11 53.85 -99.98 7.50
CA HIS A 11 52.89 -99.53 6.49
C HIS A 11 51.70 -98.78 7.12
N ARG A 12 51.21 -99.20 8.29
CA ARG A 12 50.20 -98.44 9.07
C ARG A 12 50.73 -97.05 9.46
N MET A 13 51.97 -96.93 9.93
CA MET A 13 52.59 -95.62 10.19
C MET A 13 52.74 -94.78 8.92
N GLN A 14 53.11 -95.37 7.77
CA GLN A 14 53.18 -94.64 6.51
C GLN A 14 51.83 -94.03 6.11
N ILE A 15 50.74 -94.80 6.23
CA ILE A 15 49.37 -94.32 5.94
C ILE A 15 49.02 -93.16 6.88
N GLN A 16 49.20 -93.33 8.19
CA GLN A 16 48.88 -92.30 9.18
C GLN A 16 49.71 -91.01 8.98
N ILE A 17 50.98 -91.12 8.57
CA ILE A 17 51.83 -89.97 8.22
C ILE A 17 51.33 -89.26 6.96
N ILE A 18 50.81 -90.00 5.96
CA ILE A 18 50.23 -89.42 4.74
C ILE A 18 48.90 -88.71 5.06
N GLU A 19 48.05 -89.29 5.91
CA GLU A 19 46.80 -88.70 6.38
C GLU A 19 47.07 -87.40 7.16
N LEU A 20 47.92 -87.43 8.18
CA LEU A 20 48.30 -86.26 8.99
C LEU A 20 48.94 -85.13 8.17
N ARG A 21 49.71 -85.47 7.13
CA ARG A 21 50.23 -84.49 6.15
C ARG A 21 49.11 -83.90 5.30
N THR A 22 48.22 -84.74 4.79
CA THR A 22 47.09 -84.31 3.93
C THR A 22 46.14 -83.39 4.70
N GLU A 23 45.87 -83.70 5.97
CA GLU A 23 45.09 -82.86 6.88
C GLU A 23 45.82 -81.55 7.23
N ASN A 24 47.13 -81.58 7.49
CA ASN A 24 47.93 -80.36 7.62
C ASN A 24 47.83 -79.45 6.38
N TYR A 25 47.84 -80.00 5.17
CA TYR A 25 47.66 -79.21 3.95
C TYR A 25 46.25 -78.60 3.86
N LYS A 26 45.19 -79.33 4.22
CA LYS A 26 43.82 -78.79 4.30
C LYS A 26 43.73 -77.63 5.31
N LEU A 27 44.15 -77.86 6.55
CA LEU A 27 44.13 -76.88 7.64
C LEU A 27 44.98 -75.63 7.33
N LYS A 28 46.09 -75.80 6.59
CA LYS A 28 46.95 -74.71 6.12
C LYS A 28 46.27 -73.86 5.04
N ASP A 29 45.54 -74.47 4.11
CA ASP A 29 44.79 -73.73 3.09
C ASP A 29 43.50 -73.12 3.63
N GLU A 30 42.88 -73.69 4.67
CA GLU A 30 41.81 -73.04 5.42
C GLU A 30 42.32 -71.85 6.24
N ASN A 31 43.48 -71.97 6.91
CA ASN A 31 44.14 -70.81 7.53
C ASN A 31 44.42 -69.68 6.52
N LYS A 32 44.87 -70.00 5.30
CA LYS A 32 45.03 -68.98 4.24
C LYS A 32 43.70 -68.33 3.85
N LYS A 33 42.61 -69.11 3.73
CA LYS A 33 41.27 -68.58 3.42
C LYS A 33 40.77 -67.66 4.54
N GLN A 34 40.88 -68.10 5.79
CA GLN A 34 40.49 -67.31 6.97
C GLN A 34 41.33 -66.04 7.11
N ALA A 35 42.66 -66.11 6.94
CA ALA A 35 43.54 -64.95 6.96
C ALA A 35 43.21 -63.95 5.83
N LYS A 36 42.82 -64.44 4.64
CA LYS A 36 42.33 -63.57 3.56
C LYS A 36 40.99 -62.93 3.93
N GLN A 37 40.01 -63.70 4.42
CA GLN A 37 38.71 -63.18 4.85
C GLN A 37 38.85 -62.13 5.96
N LEU A 38 39.74 -62.36 6.93
CA LEU A 38 40.05 -61.41 7.99
C LEU A 38 40.61 -60.09 7.41
N LYS A 39 41.53 -60.17 6.44
CA LYS A 39 42.04 -58.99 5.74
C LYS A 39 40.94 -58.27 4.95
N ASP A 40 40.15 -59.01 4.16
CA ASP A 40 39.06 -58.45 3.35
C ASP A 40 37.99 -57.77 4.25
N LEU A 41 37.81 -58.24 5.50
CA LEU A 41 36.99 -57.59 6.53
C LEU A 41 37.64 -56.31 7.10
N ILE A 42 38.93 -56.32 7.43
CA ILE A 42 39.67 -55.13 7.91
C ILE A 42 39.71 -54.02 6.84
N ASP A 43 39.94 -54.38 5.58
CA ASP A 43 39.91 -53.43 4.45
C ASP A 43 38.50 -52.85 4.23
N LYS A 44 37.45 -53.59 4.60
CA LYS A 44 36.04 -53.14 4.58
C LYS A 44 35.70 -52.26 5.79
N GLU A 45 36.15 -52.62 6.99
CA GLU A 45 35.97 -51.88 8.24
C GLU A 45 36.62 -50.49 8.13
N THR A 46 37.92 -50.43 7.81
CA THR A 46 38.62 -49.15 7.64
C THR A 46 38.03 -48.29 6.51
N ARG A 47 37.36 -48.88 5.52
CA ARG A 47 36.61 -48.14 4.48
C ARG A 47 35.30 -47.56 5.04
N LEU A 48 34.58 -48.29 5.88
CA LEU A 48 33.39 -47.81 6.57
C LEU A 48 33.74 -46.69 7.56
N ASP A 49 34.84 -46.81 8.32
CA ASP A 49 35.34 -45.75 9.20
C ASP A 49 35.66 -44.45 8.44
N ARG A 50 36.31 -44.59 7.27
CA ARG A 50 36.61 -43.45 6.40
C ARG A 50 35.34 -42.74 5.92
N GLU A 51 34.26 -43.47 5.65
CA GLU A 51 32.98 -42.88 5.23
C GLU A 51 32.18 -42.30 6.41
N LEU A 52 32.17 -42.99 7.55
CA LEU A 52 31.58 -42.51 8.80
C LEU A 52 32.23 -41.19 9.25
N ASN A 53 33.57 -41.08 9.18
CA ASN A 53 34.28 -39.85 9.50
C ASN A 53 33.96 -38.70 8.52
N LYS A 54 33.75 -38.97 7.23
CA LYS A 54 33.23 -37.94 6.30
C LYS A 54 31.84 -37.48 6.72
N GLN A 55 30.92 -38.41 7.02
CA GLN A 55 29.56 -38.09 7.43
C GLN A 55 29.52 -37.29 8.75
N ILE A 56 30.36 -37.64 9.72
CA ILE A 56 30.55 -36.86 10.96
C ILE A 56 31.05 -35.45 10.66
N LYS A 57 32.04 -35.30 9.77
CA LYS A 57 32.56 -33.98 9.36
C LYS A 57 31.49 -33.15 8.65
N LEU A 58 30.69 -33.76 7.77
CA LEU A 58 29.62 -33.10 7.01
C LEU A 58 28.50 -32.63 7.95
N LYS A 59 28.06 -33.49 8.89
CA LYS A 59 27.11 -33.11 9.96
C LYS A 59 27.66 -32.01 10.87
N ARG A 60 28.94 -32.03 11.24
CA ARG A 60 29.57 -30.94 12.01
C ARG A 60 29.53 -29.59 11.28
N MET A 61 29.84 -29.55 9.99
CA MET A 61 29.72 -28.31 9.20
C MET A 61 28.27 -27.81 9.12
N GLN A 62 27.28 -28.72 9.06
CA GLN A 62 25.87 -28.36 9.06
C GLN A 62 25.42 -27.79 10.42
N VAL A 63 25.87 -28.39 11.54
CA VAL A 63 25.63 -27.85 12.88
C VAL A 63 26.30 -26.48 13.05
N GLU A 64 27.58 -26.32 12.66
CA GLU A 64 28.28 -25.03 12.74
C GLU A 64 27.61 -23.94 11.87
N LYS A 65 26.97 -24.31 10.76
CA LYS A 65 26.15 -23.39 9.96
C LYS A 65 24.88 -22.99 10.73
N LEU A 66 24.14 -23.96 11.27
CA LEU A 66 22.91 -23.71 12.04
C LEU A 66 23.18 -22.91 13.33
N GLU A 67 24.32 -23.11 14.00
CA GLU A 67 24.75 -22.30 15.15
C GLU A 67 25.02 -20.83 14.78
N LYS A 68 25.58 -20.58 13.59
CA LYS A 68 25.77 -19.21 13.06
C LYS A 68 24.45 -18.57 12.64
N GLU A 69 23.55 -19.37 12.08
CA GLU A 69 22.20 -18.94 11.68
C GLU A 69 21.36 -18.59 12.92
N ASN A 70 21.34 -19.45 13.95
CA ASN A 70 20.74 -19.15 15.24
C ASN A 70 21.36 -17.91 15.90
N LYS A 71 22.69 -17.75 15.93
CA LYS A 71 23.31 -16.53 16.49
C LYS A 71 22.98 -15.26 15.70
N SER A 72 22.74 -15.36 14.40
CA SER A 72 22.24 -14.23 13.60
C SER A 72 20.78 -13.91 13.92
N LEU A 73 19.95 -14.93 14.21
CA LEU A 73 18.57 -14.77 14.65
C LEU A 73 18.46 -14.26 16.10
N GLU A 74 19.32 -14.70 17.01
CA GLU A 74 19.48 -14.15 18.37
C GLU A 74 19.95 -12.70 18.33
N GLY A 75 20.88 -12.35 17.42
CA GLY A 75 21.28 -10.97 17.16
C GLY A 75 20.08 -10.10 16.77
N LYS A 76 19.33 -10.52 15.75
CA LYS A 76 18.10 -9.85 15.29
C LYS A 76 17.00 -9.80 16.36
N SER A 77 16.89 -10.82 17.20
CA SER A 77 15.96 -10.84 18.33
C SER A 77 16.41 -9.96 19.50
N ASN A 78 17.65 -9.50 19.53
CA ASN A 78 18.09 -8.41 20.41
C ASN A 78 17.89 -7.04 19.74
N GLU A 79 17.93 -6.95 18.40
CA GLU A 79 17.59 -5.73 17.65
C GLU A 79 16.10 -5.35 17.78
N THR A 80 15.18 -6.30 18.02
CA THR A 80 13.78 -5.98 18.40
C THR A 80 13.65 -5.30 19.77
N SER A 81 14.72 -5.24 20.58
CA SER A 81 14.79 -4.34 21.73
C SER A 81 14.72 -2.86 21.29
N SER A 82 15.21 -2.54 20.08
CA SER A 82 15.05 -1.21 19.47
C SER A 82 13.60 -0.93 19.05
N GLU A 83 12.87 -1.94 18.54
CA GLU A 83 11.42 -1.83 18.36
C GLU A 83 10.70 -1.61 19.69
N SER A 84 11.15 -2.23 20.79
CA SER A 84 10.59 -1.95 22.13
C SER A 84 10.83 -0.50 22.58
N PHE A 85 11.96 0.10 22.17
CA PHE A 85 12.28 1.51 22.45
C PHE A 85 11.40 2.47 21.64
N GLU A 86 11.26 2.24 20.33
CA GLU A 86 10.37 3.03 19.47
C GLU A 86 8.89 2.84 19.85
N LEU A 87 8.44 1.63 20.20
CA LEU A 87 7.09 1.38 20.72
C LEU A 87 6.83 2.16 22.02
N ARG A 88 7.82 2.20 22.94
CA ARG A 88 7.73 2.97 24.18
C ARG A 88 7.71 4.49 23.94
N LYS A 89 8.44 4.96 22.93
CA LYS A 89 8.44 6.36 22.46
C LYS A 89 7.11 6.75 21.82
N VAL A 90 6.52 5.88 21.01
CA VAL A 90 5.16 6.05 20.44
C VAL A 90 4.09 6.01 21.55
N GLN A 91 4.21 5.14 22.56
CA GLN A 91 3.34 5.17 23.74
C GLN A 91 3.46 6.46 24.54
N ALA A 92 4.68 7.00 24.71
CA ALA A 92 4.89 8.28 25.37
C ALA A 92 4.26 9.44 24.57
N GLN A 93 4.39 9.43 23.23
CA GLN A 93 3.75 10.40 22.34
C GLN A 93 2.22 10.30 22.39
N ASN A 94 1.64 9.09 22.35
CA ASN A 94 0.19 8.90 22.48
C ASN A 94 -0.33 9.38 23.85
N THR A 95 0.39 9.09 24.94
CA THR A 95 0.03 9.60 26.28
C THR A 95 0.07 11.13 26.34
N ALA A 96 1.05 11.77 25.68
CA ALA A 96 1.12 13.22 25.58
C ALA A 96 -0.01 13.81 24.72
N LEU A 97 -0.32 13.20 23.58
CA LEU A 97 -1.42 13.60 22.71
C LEU A 97 -2.77 13.47 23.41
N GLN A 98 -3.01 12.38 24.14
CA GLN A 98 -4.22 12.20 24.95
C GLN A 98 -4.37 13.32 25.99
N LYS A 99 -3.30 13.73 26.68
CA LYS A 99 -3.33 14.90 27.57
C LYS A 99 -3.59 16.23 26.85
N THR A 100 -3.09 16.41 25.62
CA THR A 100 -3.45 17.61 24.85
C THR A 100 -4.91 17.60 24.39
N ILE A 101 -5.47 16.43 24.08
CA ILE A 101 -6.89 16.27 23.76
C ILE A 101 -7.76 16.51 25.00
N GLU A 102 -7.36 16.00 26.17
CA GLU A 102 -8.01 16.21 27.47
C GLU A 102 -8.04 17.70 27.84
N ASN A 103 -6.92 18.41 27.74
CA ASN A 103 -6.84 19.87 27.94
C ASN A 103 -7.67 20.67 26.91
N LEU A 104 -7.74 20.18 25.66
CA LEU A 104 -8.60 20.78 24.62
C LEU A 104 -10.09 20.52 24.91
N GLN A 105 -10.43 19.37 25.48
CA GLN A 105 -11.78 19.04 25.92
C GLN A 105 -12.19 19.94 27.10
N GLU A 106 -11.35 20.11 28.13
CA GLU A 106 -11.59 21.06 29.23
C GLU A 106 -11.75 22.52 28.75
N THR A 107 -10.97 22.94 27.74
CA THR A 107 -11.17 24.27 27.16
C THR A 107 -12.47 24.36 26.35
N ILE A 108 -12.83 23.36 25.56
CA ILE A 108 -14.13 23.28 24.87
C ILE A 108 -15.29 23.30 25.87
N ASP A 109 -15.20 22.55 26.98
CA ASP A 109 -16.26 22.46 27.98
C ASP A 109 -16.37 23.74 28.81
N THR A 110 -15.26 24.41 29.12
CA THR A 110 -15.29 25.74 29.76
C THR A 110 -15.75 26.86 28.82
N TYR A 111 -15.51 26.77 27.50
CA TYR A 111 -16.14 27.65 26.51
C TYR A 111 -17.64 27.35 26.34
N THR A 112 -18.04 26.08 26.30
CA THR A 112 -19.44 25.65 26.21
C THR A 112 -20.23 26.08 27.45
N THR A 113 -19.63 26.00 28.63
CA THR A 113 -20.21 26.51 29.89
C THR A 113 -20.40 28.03 29.85
N LYS A 114 -19.44 28.79 29.27
CA LYS A 114 -19.58 30.25 29.07
C LYS A 114 -20.67 30.58 28.04
N ILE A 115 -20.84 29.78 26.99
CA ILE A 115 -21.90 29.95 25.98
C ILE A 115 -23.28 29.63 26.57
N SER A 116 -23.39 28.61 27.41
CA SER A 116 -24.63 28.23 28.13
C SER A 116 -25.10 29.31 29.13
N ALA A 117 -24.25 30.26 29.50
CA ALA A 117 -24.57 31.37 30.40
C ALA A 117 -25.23 32.59 29.71
N HIS A 118 -25.62 32.50 28.44
CA HIS A 118 -26.40 33.54 27.75
C HIS A 118 -27.62 32.98 27.01
N LYS A 119 -28.81 33.34 27.51
CA LYS A 119 -30.09 33.19 26.79
C LYS A 119 -30.41 34.46 25.97
N PRO A 120 -31.31 34.37 24.97
CA PRO A 120 -31.15 35.15 23.74
C PRO A 120 -31.69 36.58 23.78
N HIS A 121 -31.22 37.35 22.79
CA HIS A 121 -31.60 38.72 22.48
C HIS A 121 -33.03 38.80 21.90
N GLU A 122 -33.70 39.94 22.12
CA GLU A 122 -34.87 40.37 21.35
C GLU A 122 -34.60 41.69 20.63
N THR A 123 -35.58 42.16 19.84
CA THR A 123 -35.68 43.47 19.15
C THR A 123 -34.72 43.87 17.99
N MET A 124 -35.29 43.75 16.78
CA MET A 124 -35.44 44.82 15.76
C MET A 124 -34.23 45.57 15.13
N GLY A 125 -34.09 45.41 13.81
CA GLY A 125 -34.19 46.56 12.88
C GLY A 125 -32.91 47.19 12.31
N GLY A 126 -32.61 46.97 11.02
CA GLY A 126 -31.59 47.71 10.25
C GLY A 126 -31.55 47.31 8.76
N PRO A 127 -31.59 48.24 7.78
CA PRO A 127 -31.64 47.87 6.36
C PRO A 127 -30.29 47.42 5.77
N MET A 128 -30.31 46.34 4.98
CA MET A 128 -29.13 45.82 4.28
C MET A 128 -28.86 46.57 2.97
N VAL A 129 -27.84 47.44 2.96
CA VAL A 129 -27.40 48.14 1.72
C VAL A 129 -26.61 47.19 0.83
N ILE A 130 -27.08 46.97 -0.42
CA ILE A 130 -26.45 46.08 -1.40
C ILE A 130 -25.47 46.87 -2.28
N PRO A 131 -24.15 46.57 -2.26
CA PRO A 131 -23.20 47.19 -3.18
C PRO A 131 -23.31 46.56 -4.58
N PHE A 132 -23.69 47.37 -5.58
CA PHE A 132 -23.78 46.96 -6.98
C PHE A 132 -22.39 46.63 -7.57
N ARG A 133 -21.92 45.38 -7.48
CA ARG A 133 -20.70 44.94 -8.20
C ARG A 133 -20.98 44.82 -9.71
N PRO A 134 -20.11 45.38 -10.58
CA PRO A 134 -20.33 45.38 -12.03
C PRO A 134 -20.25 43.96 -12.61
N ARG A 135 -21.19 43.60 -13.51
CA ARG A 135 -21.36 42.23 -14.06
C ARG A 135 -20.07 41.60 -14.64
N LYS A 136 -19.12 42.42 -15.12
CA LYS A 136 -17.83 41.96 -15.69
C LYS A 136 -16.96 41.20 -14.67
N THR A 137 -16.92 41.59 -13.40
CA THR A 137 -16.07 40.92 -12.40
C THR A 137 -16.61 39.55 -11.99
N LYS A 138 -17.94 39.36 -12.00
CA LYS A 138 -18.54 38.02 -11.79
C LYS A 138 -18.17 37.05 -12.92
N LYS A 139 -18.15 37.49 -14.18
CA LYS A 139 -17.77 36.64 -15.31
C LYS A 139 -16.31 36.16 -15.19
N ILE A 140 -15.37 37.08 -14.97
CA ILE A 140 -13.94 36.76 -14.81
C ILE A 140 -13.71 35.83 -13.61
N TYR A 141 -14.40 36.06 -12.48
CA TYR A 141 -14.31 35.18 -11.32
C TYR A 141 -14.82 33.75 -11.61
N ILE A 142 -15.91 33.61 -12.38
CA ILE A 142 -16.42 32.31 -12.80
C ILE A 142 -15.45 31.64 -13.79
N GLU A 143 -14.88 32.37 -14.74
CA GLU A 143 -13.91 31.84 -15.70
C GLU A 143 -12.62 31.35 -15.02
N VAL A 144 -12.07 32.12 -14.07
CA VAL A 144 -10.92 31.70 -13.26
C VAL A 144 -11.25 30.48 -12.39
N LYS A 145 -12.44 30.44 -11.76
CA LYS A 145 -12.86 29.30 -10.94
C LYS A 145 -13.07 28.02 -11.78
N LEU A 146 -13.62 28.16 -12.99
CA LEU A 146 -13.78 27.05 -13.93
C LEU A 146 -12.44 26.48 -14.41
N VAL A 147 -11.45 27.34 -14.67
CA VAL A 147 -10.08 26.91 -15.02
C VAL A 147 -9.43 26.20 -13.84
N ALA A 148 -9.54 26.73 -12.62
CA ALA A 148 -9.01 26.09 -11.42
C ALA A 148 -9.65 24.71 -11.15
N GLU A 149 -10.98 24.59 -11.25
CA GLU A 149 -11.69 23.30 -11.10
C GLU A 149 -11.33 22.30 -12.21
N HIS A 150 -11.04 22.78 -13.43
CA HIS A 150 -10.58 21.93 -14.52
C HIS A 150 -9.12 21.44 -14.30
N GLU A 151 -8.24 22.30 -13.81
CA GLU A 151 -6.84 21.96 -13.50
C GLU A 151 -6.75 21.02 -12.29
N GLU A 152 -7.52 21.29 -11.23
CA GLU A 152 -7.69 20.40 -10.08
C GLU A 152 -8.19 19.02 -10.52
N LYS A 153 -9.24 18.95 -11.34
CA LYS A 153 -9.75 17.69 -11.89
C LYS A 153 -8.70 16.94 -12.71
N LEU A 154 -7.85 17.64 -13.46
CA LEU A 154 -6.81 17.03 -14.29
C LEU A 154 -5.63 16.51 -13.44
N LEU A 155 -5.29 17.18 -12.35
CA LEU A 155 -4.34 16.70 -11.34
C LEU A 155 -4.89 15.49 -10.56
N LEU A 156 -6.16 15.52 -10.15
CA LEU A 156 -6.84 14.40 -9.49
C LEU A 156 -6.92 13.17 -10.40
N GLN A 157 -7.23 13.35 -11.69
CA GLN A 157 -7.18 12.26 -12.67
C GLN A 157 -5.76 11.68 -12.79
N LYS A 158 -4.74 12.54 -12.88
CA LYS A 158 -3.34 12.10 -13.00
C LYS A 158 -2.85 11.34 -11.76
N GLU A 159 -3.26 11.73 -10.55
CA GLU A 159 -2.91 10.96 -9.34
C GLU A 159 -3.72 9.66 -9.25
N LEU A 160 -5.00 9.65 -9.65
CA LEU A 160 -5.81 8.44 -9.73
C LEU A 160 -5.20 7.43 -10.73
N ASP A 161 -4.78 7.88 -11.91
CA ASP A 161 -4.08 7.07 -12.91
C ASP A 161 -2.72 6.58 -12.37
N SER A 162 -1.99 7.44 -11.64
CA SER A 162 -0.70 7.08 -11.03
C SER A 162 -0.87 6.02 -9.95
N GLN A 163 -1.87 6.16 -9.07
CA GLN A 163 -2.17 5.19 -8.02
C GLN A 163 -2.74 3.89 -8.60
N GLY A 164 -3.59 3.96 -9.62
CA GLY A 164 -4.03 2.78 -10.38
C GLY A 164 -2.86 2.01 -10.99
N ASN A 165 -1.85 2.72 -11.52
CA ASN A 165 -0.61 2.11 -12.01
C ASN A 165 0.28 1.54 -10.89
N ARG A 166 0.37 2.18 -9.70
CA ARG A 166 1.06 1.63 -8.52
C ARG A 166 0.39 0.32 -8.08
N ASN A 167 -0.91 0.36 -7.77
CA ASN A 167 -1.70 -0.80 -7.38
C ASN A 167 -1.62 -1.95 -8.42
N SER A 168 -1.62 -1.63 -9.73
CA SER A 168 -1.48 -2.63 -10.80
C SER A 168 -0.09 -3.28 -10.87
N ARG A 169 0.97 -2.57 -10.45
CA ARG A 169 2.34 -3.13 -10.34
C ARG A 169 2.47 -3.99 -9.08
N GLU A 170 1.91 -3.53 -7.96
CA GLU A 170 1.88 -4.27 -6.70
C GLU A 170 1.09 -5.59 -6.85
N GLN A 171 -0.08 -5.57 -7.49
CA GLN A 171 -0.85 -6.79 -7.79
C GLN A 171 -0.06 -7.78 -8.65
N ARG A 172 0.73 -7.32 -9.63
CA ARG A 172 1.62 -8.19 -10.41
C ARG A 172 2.74 -8.75 -9.55
N ALA A 173 3.44 -7.92 -8.78
CA ALA A 173 4.51 -8.38 -7.88
C ALA A 173 4.03 -9.43 -6.88
N PHE A 174 2.84 -9.27 -6.29
CA PHE A 174 2.24 -10.29 -5.42
C PHE A 174 1.82 -11.55 -6.19
N THR A 175 1.37 -11.43 -7.44
CA THR A 175 1.06 -12.60 -8.30
C THR A 175 2.32 -13.38 -8.63
N ASP A 176 3.38 -12.69 -9.06
CA ASP A 176 4.69 -13.26 -9.37
C ASP A 176 5.34 -13.92 -8.14
N GLU A 177 5.19 -13.32 -6.95
CA GLU A 177 5.65 -13.90 -5.68
C GLU A 177 4.84 -15.15 -5.30
N VAL A 178 3.51 -15.11 -5.41
CA VAL A 178 2.64 -16.28 -5.16
C VAL A 178 2.98 -17.42 -6.12
N GLU A 179 3.20 -17.15 -7.41
CA GLU A 179 3.58 -18.16 -8.39
C GLU A 179 5.00 -18.71 -8.11
N SER A 180 5.95 -17.85 -7.72
CA SER A 180 7.29 -18.27 -7.29
C SER A 180 7.24 -19.14 -6.03
N LEU A 181 6.39 -18.82 -5.06
CA LEU A 181 6.17 -19.63 -3.86
C LEU A 181 5.49 -20.96 -4.18
N ARG A 182 4.53 -20.96 -5.13
CA ARG A 182 3.86 -22.16 -5.63
C ARG A 182 4.84 -23.10 -6.33
N GLU A 183 5.71 -22.59 -7.19
CA GLU A 183 6.76 -23.37 -7.86
C GLU A 183 7.82 -23.90 -6.85
N LYS A 184 8.19 -23.11 -5.84
CA LYS A 184 9.05 -23.56 -4.72
C LYS A 184 8.38 -24.66 -3.89
N PHE A 185 7.06 -24.61 -3.70
CA PHE A 185 6.30 -25.64 -3.00
C PHE A 185 6.25 -26.94 -3.83
N GLU A 186 5.89 -26.88 -5.12
CA GLU A 186 5.83 -28.06 -5.98
C GLU A 186 7.21 -28.73 -6.14
N ARG A 187 8.30 -27.95 -6.25
CA ARG A 187 9.68 -28.50 -6.20
C ARG A 187 9.98 -29.22 -4.87
N LYS A 188 9.55 -28.68 -3.73
CA LYS A 188 9.71 -29.33 -2.41
C LYS A 188 8.85 -30.60 -2.31
N GLN A 189 7.63 -30.58 -2.84
CA GLN A 189 6.73 -31.74 -2.84
C GLN A 189 7.31 -32.87 -3.71
N ALA A 190 7.78 -32.57 -4.92
CA ALA A 190 8.45 -33.55 -5.78
C ALA A 190 9.74 -34.11 -5.14
N ALA A 191 10.54 -33.27 -4.49
CA ALA A 191 11.72 -33.72 -3.74
C ALA A 191 11.36 -34.62 -2.54
N PHE A 192 10.25 -34.33 -1.84
CA PHE A 192 9.77 -35.16 -0.74
C PHE A 192 9.28 -36.53 -1.23
N VAL A 193 8.47 -36.57 -2.30
CA VAL A 193 8.03 -37.82 -2.93
C VAL A 193 9.22 -38.68 -3.36
N LYS A 194 10.21 -38.09 -4.02
CA LYS A 194 11.43 -38.80 -4.43
C LYS A 194 12.24 -39.35 -3.25
N ILE A 195 12.30 -38.62 -2.13
CA ILE A 195 12.93 -39.11 -0.89
C ILE A 195 12.11 -40.25 -0.28
N GLN A 196 10.78 -40.23 -0.38
CA GLN A 196 9.91 -41.32 0.06
C GLN A 196 10.10 -42.57 -0.81
N GLU A 197 10.15 -42.44 -2.15
CA GLU A 197 10.46 -43.53 -3.07
C GLU A 197 11.84 -44.16 -2.79
N GLU A 198 12.86 -43.33 -2.53
CA GLU A 198 14.19 -43.80 -2.14
C GLU A 198 14.19 -44.51 -0.77
N MET A 199 13.38 -44.05 0.18
CA MET A 199 13.13 -44.72 1.46
C MET A 199 12.47 -46.09 1.27
N GLU A 200 11.38 -46.16 0.52
CA GLU A 200 10.62 -47.39 0.27
C GLU A 200 11.47 -48.44 -0.46
N HIS A 201 12.20 -48.03 -1.50
CA HIS A 201 13.16 -48.90 -2.18
C HIS A 201 14.29 -49.38 -1.26
N MET A 202 14.80 -48.53 -0.36
CA MET A 202 15.79 -48.95 0.64
C MET A 202 15.20 -49.88 1.72
N HIS A 203 13.93 -49.73 2.08
CA HIS A 203 13.21 -50.65 2.96
C HIS A 203 13.06 -52.04 2.32
N ILE A 204 12.57 -52.11 1.07
CA ILE A 204 12.47 -53.36 0.30
C ILE A 204 13.84 -54.04 0.23
N LYS A 205 14.88 -53.31 -0.18
CA LYS A 205 16.26 -53.83 -0.31
C LYS A 205 16.89 -54.28 1.01
N ASN A 206 16.42 -53.76 2.15
CA ASN A 206 16.83 -54.24 3.47
C ASN A 206 16.02 -55.47 3.90
N GLN A 207 14.73 -55.55 3.54
CA GLN A 207 13.87 -56.71 3.77
C GLN A 207 14.33 -57.93 2.97
N ASP A 208 14.71 -57.75 1.70
CA ASP A 208 15.28 -58.79 0.83
C ASP A 208 16.54 -59.40 1.46
N LYS A 209 17.47 -58.53 1.89
CA LYS A 209 18.70 -58.95 2.60
C LYS A 209 18.42 -59.63 3.93
N LEU A 210 17.41 -59.18 4.67
CA LEU A 210 17.01 -59.84 5.91
C LEU A 210 16.50 -61.25 5.62
N SER A 211 15.73 -61.44 4.55
CA SER A 211 15.30 -62.77 4.07
C SER A 211 16.49 -63.63 3.64
N GLU A 212 17.45 -63.07 2.88
CA GLU A 212 18.68 -63.75 2.45
C GLU A 212 19.51 -64.23 3.66
N ILE A 213 19.69 -63.36 4.67
CA ILE A 213 20.40 -63.69 5.92
C ILE A 213 19.64 -64.76 6.72
N THR A 214 18.31 -64.67 6.83
CA THR A 214 17.49 -65.69 7.52
C THR A 214 17.58 -67.04 6.81
N GLN A 215 17.50 -67.08 5.48
CA GLN A 215 17.64 -68.31 4.69
C GLN A 215 19.02 -68.93 4.83
N LEU A 216 20.09 -68.12 4.83
CA LEU A 216 21.46 -68.58 5.11
C LEU A 216 21.60 -69.15 6.53
N HIS A 217 21.02 -68.49 7.54
CA HIS A 217 21.04 -68.96 8.92
C HIS A 217 20.26 -70.27 9.10
N GLU A 218 19.08 -70.41 8.48
CA GLU A 218 18.34 -71.67 8.45
C GLU A 218 19.11 -72.79 7.75
N ALA A 219 19.80 -72.49 6.64
CA ALA A 219 20.62 -73.47 5.93
C ALA A 219 21.81 -73.94 6.78
N GLN A 220 22.49 -73.01 7.48
CA GLN A 220 23.55 -73.33 8.44
C GLN A 220 23.02 -74.15 9.62
N GLN A 221 21.87 -73.79 10.18
CA GLN A 221 21.24 -74.55 11.27
C GLN A 221 20.85 -75.98 10.85
N LYS A 222 20.32 -76.15 9.63
CA LYS A 222 20.01 -77.47 9.05
C LYS A 222 21.28 -78.30 8.81
N ALA A 223 22.37 -77.69 8.34
CA ALA A 223 23.66 -78.36 8.18
C ALA A 223 24.26 -78.82 9.53
N ALA A 224 24.25 -77.94 10.54
CA ALA A 224 24.72 -78.26 11.88
C ALA A 224 23.88 -79.35 12.57
N LEU A 225 22.55 -79.40 12.33
CA LEU A 225 21.72 -80.52 12.79
C LEU A 225 22.14 -81.84 12.15
N GLN A 226 22.34 -81.86 10.82
CA GLN A 226 22.78 -83.06 10.10
C GLN A 226 24.17 -83.54 10.54
N GLU A 227 25.08 -82.64 10.86
CA GLU A 227 26.39 -82.98 11.43
C GLU A 227 26.27 -83.55 12.85
N LYS A 228 25.48 -82.91 13.72
CA LYS A 228 25.16 -83.43 15.06
C LYS A 228 24.52 -84.83 15.01
N ASP A 229 23.63 -85.10 14.05
CA ASP A 229 23.00 -86.40 13.88
C ASP A 229 23.99 -87.48 13.38
N LYS A 230 24.90 -87.12 12.46
CA LYS A 230 26.02 -88.00 12.04
C LYS A 230 26.92 -88.35 13.23
N LEU A 231 27.43 -87.34 13.95
CA LEU A 231 28.29 -87.53 15.11
C LEU A 231 27.59 -88.35 16.21
N SER A 232 26.29 -88.14 16.43
CA SER A 232 25.50 -88.96 17.35
C SER A 232 25.38 -90.42 16.91
N SER A 233 25.33 -90.70 15.60
CA SER A 233 25.33 -92.07 15.07
C SER A 233 26.70 -92.75 15.16
N GLU A 234 27.78 -91.98 15.02
CA GLU A 234 29.16 -92.43 15.12
C GLU A 234 29.56 -92.72 16.57
N VAL A 235 29.20 -91.84 17.51
CA VAL A 235 29.34 -92.10 18.96
C VAL A 235 28.56 -93.36 19.37
N ALA A 236 27.37 -93.59 18.82
CA ALA A 236 26.59 -94.79 19.08
C ALA A 236 27.18 -96.08 18.45
N SER A 237 28.00 -95.97 17.39
CA SER A 237 28.73 -97.11 16.82
C SER A 237 30.00 -97.41 17.63
N LEU A 238 30.76 -96.38 18.02
CA LEU A 238 31.93 -96.49 18.88
C LEU A 238 31.59 -97.05 20.27
N GLY A 239 30.46 -96.64 20.87
CA GLY A 239 29.98 -97.20 22.14
C GLY A 239 29.72 -98.72 22.07
N LYS A 240 29.20 -99.22 20.94
CA LYS A 240 29.03 -100.67 20.70
C LYS A 240 30.37 -101.39 20.52
N ALA A 241 31.32 -100.77 19.81
CA ALA A 241 32.66 -101.32 19.65
C ALA A 241 33.40 -101.41 21.01
N LEU A 242 33.27 -100.39 21.87
CA LEU A 242 33.86 -100.37 23.20
C LEU A 242 33.27 -101.47 24.10
N GLN A 243 31.94 -101.64 24.09
CA GLN A 243 31.27 -102.72 24.85
C GLN A 243 31.75 -104.10 24.42
N ASN A 244 31.92 -104.35 23.11
CA ASN A 244 32.46 -105.61 22.61
C ASN A 244 33.91 -105.86 23.08
N SER A 245 34.74 -104.81 23.13
CA SER A 245 36.11 -104.90 23.65
C SER A 245 36.15 -105.18 25.16
N HIS A 246 35.26 -104.55 25.94
CA HIS A 246 35.16 -104.78 27.38
C HIS A 246 34.77 -106.23 27.71
N ASN A 247 33.75 -106.76 27.01
CA ASN A 247 33.33 -108.17 27.14
C ASN A 247 34.47 -109.16 26.79
N MET A 248 35.42 -108.77 25.96
CA MET A 248 36.57 -109.59 25.56
C MET A 248 37.71 -109.56 26.60
N LEU A 249 37.86 -108.46 27.33
CA LEU A 249 38.84 -108.33 28.42
C LEU A 249 38.48 -109.16 29.65
N ASP A 250 37.21 -109.18 30.05
CA ASP A 250 36.74 -109.99 31.19
C ASP A 250 37.03 -111.49 30.95
N GLY A 251 36.83 -111.99 29.74
CA GLY A 251 37.18 -113.36 29.35
C GLY A 251 38.68 -113.69 29.39
N MET A 252 39.57 -112.67 29.34
CA MET A 252 41.01 -112.84 29.54
C MET A 252 41.39 -112.83 31.02
N GLN A 253 40.66 -112.05 31.84
CA GLN A 253 40.84 -111.97 33.30
C GLN A 253 40.66 -113.34 33.96
N ASP A 254 39.58 -114.05 33.61
CA ASP A 254 39.28 -115.40 34.13
C ASP A 254 40.37 -116.43 33.75
N SER A 255 40.96 -116.30 32.56
CA SER A 255 42.00 -117.20 32.06
C SER A 255 43.31 -117.09 32.87
N MET A 256 43.71 -115.87 33.28
CA MET A 256 44.88 -115.66 34.15
C MET A 256 44.72 -116.29 35.53
N SER A 257 43.53 -116.19 36.13
CA SER A 257 43.22 -116.74 37.46
C SER A 257 43.48 -118.26 37.52
N ASN A 258 43.13 -118.98 36.46
CA ASN A 258 43.25 -120.44 36.39
C ASN A 258 44.72 -120.93 36.27
N LEU A 259 45.59 -120.16 35.62
CA LEU A 259 47.02 -120.50 35.49
C LEU A 259 47.79 -120.34 36.81
N GLN A 260 47.39 -119.38 37.66
CA GLN A 260 48.08 -119.08 38.92
C GLN A 260 47.96 -120.20 39.97
N ALA A 261 47.05 -121.16 39.77
CA ALA A 261 46.83 -122.29 40.66
C ALA A 261 47.86 -123.44 40.51
N GLN A 262 48.49 -123.62 39.34
CA GLN A 262 49.30 -124.82 39.06
C GLN A 262 50.72 -124.80 39.67
N VAL A 263 51.27 -123.61 39.96
CA VAL A 263 52.69 -123.45 40.35
C VAL A 263 52.99 -124.01 41.76
N LYS A 264 52.00 -124.10 42.65
CA LYS A 264 52.18 -124.45 44.08
C LYS A 264 52.36 -125.95 44.38
N LEU A 265 52.55 -126.81 43.38
CA LEU A 265 52.60 -128.26 43.54
C LEU A 265 53.98 -128.90 43.32
N HIS A 266 55.03 -128.12 43.04
CA HIS A 266 56.34 -128.66 42.62
C HIS A 266 57.51 -128.44 43.60
N GLU A 267 57.30 -127.80 44.75
CA GLU A 267 58.41 -127.41 45.65
C GLU A 267 58.82 -128.51 46.67
N GLU A 268 58.00 -129.54 46.90
CA GLU A 268 58.18 -130.48 48.03
C GLU A 268 59.07 -131.73 47.70
N GLU A 269 59.33 -132.05 46.43
CA GLU A 269 59.96 -133.34 46.04
C GLU A 269 61.48 -133.42 46.31
N MET A 270 62.18 -132.30 46.53
CA MET A 270 63.65 -132.25 46.46
C MET A 270 64.41 -132.57 47.77
N ARG A 271 63.73 -133.05 48.81
CA ARG A 271 64.27 -133.06 50.19
C ARG A 271 64.98 -134.35 50.66
N ILE A 272 64.91 -135.47 49.93
CA ILE A 272 65.31 -136.81 50.45
C ILE A 272 66.34 -137.53 49.55
N LYS A 273 67.62 -137.10 49.55
CA LYS A 273 68.73 -137.81 48.85
C LYS A 273 70.13 -137.77 49.50
N VAL A 274 70.33 -137.11 50.66
CA VAL A 274 71.69 -136.73 51.14
C VAL A 274 72.09 -137.35 52.49
N SER A 275 71.19 -138.07 53.18
CA SER A 275 71.49 -138.73 54.46
C SER A 275 72.09 -140.13 54.29
N GLU A 276 73.09 -140.43 55.12
CA GLU A 276 73.66 -141.76 55.39
C GLU A 276 74.48 -142.42 54.27
N LYS A 277 75.81 -142.26 54.38
CA LYS A 277 76.86 -143.31 54.38
C LYS A 277 78.19 -142.68 53.94
N ASN A 278 78.72 -141.72 54.69
CA ASN A 278 79.46 -141.96 55.94
C ASN A 278 80.29 -143.25 55.82
N GLU A 279 81.59 -143.32 56.02
CA GLU A 279 82.68 -142.47 56.50
C GLU A 279 83.83 -143.51 56.70
N MET A 280 85.03 -143.13 57.15
CA MET A 280 86.00 -144.06 57.78
C MET A 280 86.48 -145.32 57.01
N LYS A 281 86.17 -145.50 55.71
CA LYS A 281 86.97 -146.39 54.84
C LYS A 281 87.59 -145.64 53.66
N SER A 282 88.78 -145.09 53.75
CA SER A 282 89.72 -144.80 54.83
C SER A 282 90.83 -144.09 54.06
N GLN A 283 90.85 -142.75 54.04
CA GLN A 283 91.71 -141.95 54.93
C GLN A 283 93.23 -142.12 54.70
N LEU A 284 93.67 -143.04 53.85
CA LEU A 284 95.06 -143.20 53.39
C LEU A 284 95.24 -142.57 52.00
N ASP A 285 94.38 -142.92 51.02
CA ASP A 285 94.30 -142.23 49.71
C ASP A 285 94.01 -140.72 49.89
N ALA A 286 93.32 -140.38 50.98
CA ALA A 286 92.87 -139.03 51.32
C ALA A 286 94.00 -138.03 51.61
N LEU A 287 95.26 -138.44 51.70
CA LEU A 287 96.40 -137.50 51.79
C LEU A 287 96.97 -137.15 50.40
N GLN A 288 97.09 -138.14 49.50
CA GLN A 288 97.57 -137.89 48.14
C GLN A 288 96.49 -137.24 47.28
N GLN A 289 95.22 -137.61 47.49
CA GLN A 289 94.08 -136.91 46.90
C GLN A 289 93.88 -135.50 47.51
N ARG A 290 94.30 -135.25 48.76
CA ARG A 290 94.16 -133.93 49.40
C ARG A 290 94.97 -132.84 48.69
N LEU A 291 96.19 -133.14 48.24
CA LEU A 291 97.02 -132.14 47.56
C LEU A 291 96.32 -131.66 46.26
N SER A 292 95.89 -132.60 45.43
CA SER A 292 95.13 -132.30 44.20
C SER A 292 93.75 -131.69 44.48
N GLN A 293 93.08 -132.10 45.57
CA GLN A 293 91.82 -131.49 45.99
C GLN A 293 91.99 -130.07 46.53
N ASP A 294 93.10 -129.72 47.16
CA ASP A 294 93.30 -128.36 47.68
C ASP A 294 93.77 -127.42 46.56
N GLU A 295 94.47 -127.93 45.54
CA GLU A 295 94.66 -127.21 44.27
C GLU A 295 93.33 -127.02 43.52
N GLN A 296 92.50 -128.07 43.39
CA GLN A 296 91.19 -127.98 42.75
C GLN A 296 90.23 -127.07 43.52
N LYS A 297 90.10 -127.21 44.85
CA LYS A 297 89.29 -126.30 45.69
C LYS A 297 89.79 -124.86 45.59
N LYS A 298 91.10 -124.63 45.48
CA LYS A 298 91.65 -123.28 45.28
C LYS A 298 91.27 -122.74 43.90
N PHE A 299 91.29 -123.57 42.86
CA PHE A 299 90.78 -123.20 41.54
C PHE A 299 89.28 -122.90 41.58
N ASP A 300 88.47 -123.80 42.14
CA ASP A 300 87.00 -123.67 42.25
C ASP A 300 86.60 -122.47 43.11
N SER A 301 87.30 -122.22 44.22
CA SER A 301 87.12 -121.04 45.06
C SER A 301 87.53 -119.76 44.33
N THR A 302 88.58 -119.80 43.50
CA THR A 302 88.97 -118.66 42.65
C THR A 302 87.95 -118.42 41.54
N ALA A 303 87.33 -119.48 41.00
CA ALA A 303 86.26 -119.38 40.02
C ALA A 303 84.96 -118.85 40.66
N GLN A 304 84.60 -119.31 41.84
CA GLN A 304 83.47 -118.79 42.63
C GLN A 304 83.68 -117.33 43.04
N MET A 305 84.88 -116.95 43.51
CA MET A 305 85.19 -115.54 43.77
C MET A 305 85.03 -114.69 42.51
N LYS A 306 85.51 -115.16 41.35
CA LYS A 306 85.31 -114.45 40.07
C LYS A 306 83.85 -114.38 39.62
N SER A 307 83.04 -115.42 39.87
CA SER A 307 81.59 -115.37 39.61
C SER A 307 80.91 -114.33 40.49
N LEU A 308 81.20 -114.35 41.80
CA LEU A 308 80.67 -113.38 42.76
C LEU A 308 81.16 -111.94 42.49
N GLU A 309 82.41 -111.75 42.05
CA GLU A 309 82.93 -110.46 41.58
C GLU A 309 82.19 -109.97 40.32
N MET A 310 81.87 -110.87 39.39
CA MET A 310 81.11 -110.57 38.18
C MET A 310 79.65 -110.22 38.51
N GLU A 311 78.99 -111.00 39.36
CA GLU A 311 77.63 -110.74 39.86
C GLU A 311 77.57 -109.42 40.63
N MET A 312 78.55 -109.14 41.51
CA MET A 312 78.68 -107.85 42.20
C MET A 312 78.94 -106.69 41.22
N SER A 313 79.63 -106.93 40.10
CA SER A 313 79.83 -105.92 39.04
C SER A 313 78.53 -105.65 38.25
N VAL A 314 77.77 -106.69 37.92
CA VAL A 314 76.46 -106.59 37.27
C VAL A 314 75.47 -105.87 38.19
N LEU A 315 75.31 -106.29 39.44
CA LEU A 315 74.41 -105.66 40.41
C LEU A 315 74.75 -104.19 40.68
N ARG A 316 76.05 -103.83 40.73
CA ARG A 316 76.48 -102.42 40.80
C ARG A 316 76.08 -101.64 39.55
N SER A 317 76.24 -102.24 38.36
CA SER A 317 75.86 -101.62 37.08
C SER A 317 74.35 -101.44 36.96
N GLU A 318 73.56 -102.37 37.49
CA GLU A 318 72.09 -102.32 37.51
C GLU A 318 71.57 -101.30 38.55
N MET A 319 72.18 -101.24 39.74
CA MET A 319 71.88 -100.17 40.71
C MET A 319 72.19 -98.78 40.15
N GLU A 320 73.30 -98.60 39.42
CA GLU A 320 73.64 -97.30 38.84
C GLU A 320 72.73 -96.95 37.64
N ARG A 321 72.31 -97.92 36.81
CA ARG A 321 71.25 -97.70 35.80
C ARG A 321 69.93 -97.28 36.45
N SER A 322 69.45 -98.04 37.44
CA SER A 322 68.23 -97.71 38.19
C SER A 322 68.32 -96.35 38.90
N ARG A 323 69.54 -95.92 39.28
CA ARG A 323 69.78 -94.57 39.78
C ARG A 323 69.65 -93.52 38.70
N VAL A 324 70.31 -93.69 37.55
CA VAL A 324 70.18 -92.76 36.40
C VAL A 324 68.72 -92.66 35.93
N GLU A 325 68.00 -93.79 35.85
CA GLU A 325 66.57 -93.83 35.49
C GLU A 325 65.70 -93.07 36.50
N ARG A 326 66.00 -93.15 37.80
CA ARG A 326 65.32 -92.36 38.84
C ARG A 326 65.66 -90.88 38.74
N ASP A 327 66.93 -90.53 38.54
CA ASP A 327 67.39 -89.13 38.45
C ASP A 327 66.80 -88.47 37.17
N GLU A 328 66.68 -89.23 36.07
CA GLU A 328 65.93 -88.85 34.86
C GLU A 328 64.41 -88.71 35.10
N ALA A 329 63.80 -89.58 35.90
CA ALA A 329 62.38 -89.49 36.22
C ALA A 329 62.07 -88.28 37.12
N VAL A 330 62.95 -87.97 38.08
CA VAL A 330 62.85 -86.79 38.95
C VAL A 330 62.98 -85.51 38.14
N THR A 331 63.98 -85.38 37.26
CA THR A 331 64.15 -84.19 36.42
C THR A 331 62.96 -83.96 35.48
N LYS A 332 62.42 -85.02 34.84
CA LYS A 332 61.19 -84.95 34.03
C LYS A 332 59.96 -84.56 34.86
N PHE A 333 59.87 -85.01 36.10
CA PHE A 333 58.79 -84.60 37.03
C PHE A 333 58.92 -83.13 37.43
N GLU A 334 60.13 -82.66 37.77
CA GLU A 334 60.37 -81.24 38.06
C GLU A 334 60.02 -80.33 36.87
N ASP A 335 60.40 -80.71 35.64
CA ASP A 335 60.06 -79.93 34.44
C ASP A 335 58.53 -79.88 34.20
N ASN A 336 57.82 -80.98 34.48
CA ASN A 336 56.36 -81.00 34.42
C ASN A 336 55.73 -80.12 35.52
N VAL A 337 56.30 -80.08 36.72
CA VAL A 337 55.89 -79.16 37.80
C VAL A 337 56.18 -77.70 37.42
N ARG A 338 57.34 -77.41 36.83
CA ARG A 338 57.70 -76.07 36.30
C ARG A 338 56.71 -75.63 35.21
N ALA A 339 56.40 -76.49 34.26
CA ALA A 339 55.43 -76.23 33.19
C ALA A 339 54.01 -76.03 33.75
N SER A 340 53.58 -76.86 34.71
CA SER A 340 52.28 -76.74 35.37
C SER A 340 52.14 -75.43 36.16
N GLY A 341 53.21 -74.98 36.83
CA GLY A 341 53.25 -73.69 37.50
C GLY A 341 53.09 -72.51 36.53
N ALA A 342 53.84 -72.52 35.41
CA ALA A 342 53.73 -71.49 34.37
C ALA A 342 52.34 -71.46 33.69
N LEU A 343 51.68 -72.62 33.54
CA LEU A 343 50.30 -72.70 33.07
C LEU A 343 49.33 -72.11 34.10
N LEU A 344 49.50 -72.40 35.40
CA LEU A 344 48.66 -71.85 36.46
C LEU A 344 48.80 -70.33 36.59
N GLU A 345 50.02 -69.78 36.51
CA GLU A 345 50.22 -68.32 36.44
C GLU A 345 49.50 -67.70 35.23
N ARG A 346 49.55 -68.37 34.07
CA ARG A 346 48.85 -67.90 32.87
C ARG A 346 47.33 -67.96 32.98
N VAL A 347 46.78 -68.94 33.70
CA VAL A 347 45.34 -68.99 34.06
C VAL A 347 44.98 -67.84 34.99
N ASN A 348 45.73 -67.65 36.08
CA ASN A 348 45.49 -66.57 37.04
C ASN A 348 45.54 -65.17 36.38
N GLU A 349 46.43 -64.97 35.40
CA GLU A 349 46.53 -63.72 34.64
C GLU A 349 45.35 -63.54 33.67
N ILE A 350 44.88 -64.61 33.01
CA ILE A 350 43.66 -64.59 32.19
C ILE A 350 42.42 -64.28 33.05
N GLU A 351 42.36 -64.80 34.28
CA GLU A 351 41.28 -64.48 35.24
C GLU A 351 41.32 -63.00 35.65
N ARG A 352 42.51 -62.45 35.97
CA ARG A 352 42.67 -61.01 36.24
C ARG A 352 42.23 -60.14 35.05
N GLN A 353 42.61 -60.52 33.84
CA GLN A 353 42.22 -59.81 32.61
C GLN A 353 40.71 -59.92 32.35
N SER A 354 40.10 -61.09 32.61
CA SER A 354 38.65 -61.29 32.55
C SER A 354 37.90 -60.37 33.53
N ASP A 355 38.35 -60.29 34.77
CA ASP A 355 37.71 -59.45 35.80
C ASP A 355 37.95 -57.95 35.59
N ALA A 356 39.09 -57.55 35.03
CA ALA A 356 39.31 -56.17 34.57
C ALA A 356 38.32 -55.80 33.46
N LEU A 357 38.19 -56.64 32.42
CA LEU A 357 37.25 -56.42 31.31
C LEU A 357 35.78 -56.42 31.78
N ARG A 358 35.42 -57.24 32.78
CA ARG A 358 34.09 -57.22 33.42
C ARG A 358 33.82 -55.90 34.17
N GLN A 359 34.84 -55.29 34.78
CA GLN A 359 34.70 -53.98 35.43
C GLN A 359 34.58 -52.85 34.39
N GLU A 360 35.41 -52.86 33.34
CA GLU A 360 35.32 -51.90 32.23
C GLU A 360 33.95 -51.97 31.53
N LEU A 361 33.43 -53.19 31.29
CA LEU A 361 32.10 -53.39 30.72
C LEU A 361 31.00 -52.77 31.60
N ARG A 362 30.99 -53.02 32.92
CA ARG A 362 30.02 -52.40 33.85
C ARG A 362 30.09 -50.87 33.85
N LEU A 363 31.30 -50.31 33.82
CA LEU A 363 31.47 -48.85 33.75
C LEU A 363 30.97 -48.28 32.40
N ALA A 364 31.15 -49.02 31.31
CA ALA A 364 30.60 -48.67 30.00
C ALA A 364 29.07 -48.78 29.96
N GLU A 365 28.48 -49.81 30.58
CA GLU A 365 27.03 -50.00 30.74
C GLU A 365 26.40 -48.86 31.56
N GLU A 366 26.95 -48.57 32.75
CA GLU A 366 26.53 -47.43 33.57
C GLU A 366 26.59 -46.10 32.81
N LEU A 367 27.66 -45.88 32.05
CA LEU A 367 27.87 -44.64 31.31
C LEU A 367 26.96 -44.56 30.06
N ALA A 368 26.65 -45.69 29.42
CA ALA A 368 25.64 -45.80 28.39
C ALA A 368 24.23 -45.53 28.94
N GLU A 369 23.89 -46.05 30.12
CA GLU A 369 22.59 -45.80 30.76
C GLU A 369 22.45 -44.33 31.22
N LYS A 370 23.53 -43.73 31.75
CA LYS A 370 23.58 -42.28 32.06
C LYS A 370 23.39 -41.44 30.79
N ARG A 371 24.06 -41.80 29.68
CA ARG A 371 23.83 -41.15 28.37
C ARG A 371 22.39 -41.32 27.88
N LYS A 372 21.82 -42.52 28.00
CA LYS A 372 20.42 -42.79 27.63
C LYS A 372 19.47 -41.90 28.44
N LYS A 373 19.61 -41.85 29.76
CA LYS A 373 18.79 -41.01 30.64
C LYS A 373 18.84 -39.52 30.27
N VAL A 374 20.00 -39.01 29.86
CA VAL A 374 20.13 -37.62 29.36
C VAL A 374 19.44 -37.44 28.00
N MET A 375 19.57 -38.39 27.07
CA MET A 375 18.87 -38.34 25.78
C MET A 375 17.34 -38.43 25.93
N ASP A 376 16.86 -39.33 26.79
CA ASP A 376 15.44 -39.51 27.10
C ASP A 376 14.87 -38.23 27.75
N GLN A 377 15.59 -37.64 28.71
CA GLN A 377 15.22 -36.36 29.35
C GLN A 377 15.19 -35.20 28.33
N GLN A 378 16.20 -35.08 27.46
CA GLN A 378 16.24 -34.04 26.43
C GLN A 378 15.09 -34.21 25.40
N ALA A 379 14.70 -35.44 25.09
CA ALA A 379 13.52 -35.71 24.26
C ALA A 379 12.22 -35.27 24.95
N VAL A 380 12.04 -35.58 26.24
CA VAL A 380 10.88 -35.12 27.03
C VAL A 380 10.82 -33.59 27.10
N GLU A 381 11.92 -32.92 27.41
CA GLU A 381 11.99 -31.45 27.45
C GLU A 381 11.70 -30.82 26.07
N SER A 382 12.19 -31.44 24.99
CA SER A 382 11.88 -31.00 23.62
C SER A 382 10.40 -31.16 23.28
N HIS A 383 9.77 -32.27 23.67
CA HIS A 383 8.33 -32.47 23.51
C HIS A 383 7.52 -31.49 24.35
N GLU A 384 7.82 -31.31 25.64
CA GLU A 384 7.16 -30.34 26.49
C GLU A 384 7.25 -28.91 25.95
N ASN A 385 8.42 -28.52 25.43
CA ASN A 385 8.62 -27.18 24.89
C ASN A 385 7.88 -26.99 23.57
N ASN A 386 7.84 -28.01 22.69
CA ASN A 386 7.00 -28.00 21.50
C ASN A 386 5.49 -27.90 21.86
N ASP A 387 5.07 -28.57 22.93
CA ASP A 387 3.73 -28.46 23.49
C ASP A 387 3.42 -27.05 24.00
N LYS A 388 4.35 -26.41 24.72
CA LYS A 388 4.25 -25.03 25.20
C LYS A 388 4.17 -24.04 24.04
N PHE A 389 4.99 -24.21 23.00
CA PHE A 389 4.93 -23.40 21.78
C PHE A 389 3.62 -23.61 21.02
N THR A 390 3.18 -24.85 20.82
CA THR A 390 1.90 -25.18 20.16
C THR A 390 0.72 -24.55 20.91
N LYS A 391 0.71 -24.63 22.24
CA LYS A 391 -0.29 -23.96 23.09
C LYS A 391 -0.26 -22.45 22.90
N ARG A 392 0.91 -21.79 22.95
CA ARG A 392 1.01 -20.32 22.76
C ARG A 392 0.63 -19.88 21.34
N ILE A 393 0.98 -20.65 20.31
CA ILE A 393 0.54 -20.42 18.92
C ILE A 393 -0.98 -20.48 18.83
N ASN A 394 -1.62 -21.51 19.41
CA ASN A 394 -3.07 -21.62 19.42
C ASN A 394 -3.74 -20.48 20.23
N THR A 395 -3.12 -20.02 21.33
CA THR A 395 -3.60 -18.83 22.05
C THR A 395 -3.50 -17.57 21.18
N LEU A 396 -2.36 -17.33 20.52
CA LEU A 396 -2.15 -16.20 19.61
C LEU A 396 -3.12 -16.22 18.42
N ILE A 397 -3.39 -17.40 17.86
CA ILE A 397 -4.39 -17.57 16.79
C ILE A 397 -5.79 -17.18 17.30
N SER A 398 -6.17 -17.59 18.51
CA SER A 398 -7.45 -17.20 19.13
C SER A 398 -7.52 -15.69 19.44
N GLU A 399 -6.43 -15.11 19.97
CA GLU A 399 -6.28 -13.66 20.19
C GLU A 399 -6.45 -12.88 18.87
N HIS A 400 -5.80 -13.33 17.78
CA HIS A 400 -5.92 -12.73 16.45
C HIS A 400 -7.30 -12.95 15.81
N GLN A 401 -7.92 -14.12 15.95
CA GLN A 401 -9.27 -14.38 15.44
C GLN A 401 -10.30 -13.50 16.16
N SER A 402 -10.23 -13.40 17.48
CA SER A 402 -11.11 -12.57 18.31
C SER A 402 -10.98 -11.08 17.97
N THR A 403 -9.76 -10.56 17.90
CA THR A 403 -9.52 -9.15 17.51
C THR A 403 -9.90 -8.87 16.05
N THR A 404 -9.71 -9.82 15.14
CA THR A 404 -10.18 -9.70 13.74
C THR A 404 -11.70 -9.65 13.67
N ALA A 405 -12.41 -10.55 14.36
CA ALA A 405 -13.87 -10.54 14.43
C ALA A 405 -14.38 -9.21 15.01
N GLN A 406 -13.79 -8.73 16.11
CA GLN A 406 -14.16 -7.45 16.72
C GLN A 406 -13.92 -6.25 15.78
N THR A 407 -12.86 -6.25 14.95
CA THR A 407 -12.69 -5.17 13.95
C THR A 407 -13.71 -5.28 12.82
N VAL A 408 -14.06 -6.48 12.36
CA VAL A 408 -15.14 -6.70 11.39
C VAL A 408 -16.49 -6.22 11.94
N ASP A 409 -16.87 -6.59 13.16
CA ASP A 409 -18.11 -6.13 13.81
C ASP A 409 -18.18 -4.59 13.93
N ASN A 410 -17.05 -3.95 14.25
CA ASN A 410 -16.93 -2.50 14.30
C ASN A 410 -17.09 -1.85 12.91
N TYR A 411 -16.49 -2.42 11.86
CA TYR A 411 -16.65 -1.94 10.49
C TYR A 411 -18.05 -2.16 9.95
N GLU A 412 -18.67 -3.33 10.19
CA GLU A 412 -20.07 -3.59 9.86
C GLU A 412 -21.02 -2.59 10.56
N SER A 413 -20.80 -2.32 11.85
CA SER A 413 -21.60 -1.36 12.60
C SER A 413 -21.47 0.06 12.04
N LYS A 414 -20.25 0.44 11.61
CA LYS A 414 -19.99 1.72 10.94
C LYS A 414 -20.63 1.79 9.56
N ILE A 415 -20.65 0.70 8.79
CA ILE A 415 -21.33 0.60 7.49
C ILE A 415 -22.85 0.74 7.67
N LYS A 416 -23.44 0.01 8.61
CA LYS A 416 -24.89 0.09 8.93
C LYS A 416 -25.30 1.52 9.32
N LEU A 417 -24.51 2.19 10.17
CA LEU A 417 -24.74 3.60 10.52
C LEU A 417 -24.61 4.54 9.32
N LEU A 418 -23.62 4.33 8.44
CA LEU A 418 -23.46 5.13 7.22
C LEU A 418 -24.65 4.93 6.27
N GLU A 419 -25.09 3.69 6.03
CA GLU A 419 -26.30 3.41 5.25
C GLU A 419 -27.55 4.12 5.81
N GLU A 420 -27.75 4.10 7.14
CA GLU A 420 -28.85 4.84 7.78
C GLU A 420 -28.73 6.35 7.57
N THR A 421 -27.51 6.91 7.61
CA THR A 421 -27.32 8.34 7.31
C THR A 421 -27.62 8.68 5.86
N CYS A 422 -27.22 7.83 4.90
CA CYS A 422 -27.52 8.01 3.48
C CYS A 422 -29.03 7.88 3.21
N LYS A 423 -29.69 6.85 3.74
CA LYS A 423 -31.16 6.66 3.63
C LYS A 423 -31.93 7.87 4.18
N ARG A 424 -31.44 8.48 5.27
CA ARG A 424 -32.04 9.70 5.87
C ARG A 424 -31.82 10.94 4.99
N GLN A 425 -30.63 11.10 4.41
CA GLN A 425 -30.32 12.19 3.47
C GLN A 425 -31.14 12.06 2.17
N GLU A 426 -31.29 10.85 1.64
CA GLU A 426 -32.13 10.55 0.48
C GLU A 426 -33.61 10.90 0.74
N GLN A 427 -34.17 10.52 1.89
CA GLN A 427 -35.53 10.89 2.30
C GLN A 427 -35.72 12.41 2.38
N GLU A 428 -34.74 13.16 2.86
CA GLU A 428 -34.83 14.63 2.94
C GLU A 428 -34.66 15.29 1.56
N LEU A 429 -33.81 14.76 0.68
CA LEU A 429 -33.75 15.18 -0.73
C LEU A 429 -35.08 14.92 -1.46
N ILE A 430 -35.75 13.81 -1.18
CA ILE A 430 -37.10 13.51 -1.70
C ILE A 430 -38.12 14.54 -1.18
N ARG A 431 -38.07 14.93 0.11
CA ARG A 431 -38.92 16.03 0.64
C ARG A 431 -38.67 17.36 -0.05
N ILE A 432 -37.40 17.76 -0.19
CA ILE A 432 -37.03 19.02 -0.85
C ILE A 432 -37.51 19.01 -2.30
N ASN A 433 -37.29 17.92 -3.04
CA ASN A 433 -37.78 17.78 -4.42
C ASN A 433 -39.31 17.83 -4.49
N HIS A 434 -40.03 17.25 -3.53
CA HIS A 434 -41.49 17.36 -3.45
C HIS A 434 -41.94 18.80 -3.18
N GLN A 435 -41.29 19.50 -2.25
CA GLN A 435 -41.61 20.90 -1.93
C GLN A 435 -41.33 21.82 -3.12
N ASP A 436 -40.23 21.63 -3.83
CA ASP A 436 -39.91 22.41 -5.02
C ASP A 436 -40.88 22.12 -6.17
N ARG A 437 -41.33 20.87 -6.36
CA ARG A 437 -42.44 20.54 -7.27
C ARG A 437 -43.76 21.21 -6.88
N LEU A 438 -44.01 21.52 -5.61
CA LEU A 438 -45.20 22.31 -5.21
C LEU A 438 -44.99 23.78 -5.62
N LYS A 439 -43.85 24.39 -5.27
CA LYS A 439 -43.49 25.75 -5.70
C LYS A 439 -43.51 25.92 -7.22
N THR A 440 -43.09 24.92 -8.00
CA THR A 440 -43.18 24.96 -9.48
C THR A 440 -44.64 25.08 -9.93
N ARG A 441 -45.56 24.27 -9.38
CA ARG A 441 -47.00 24.36 -9.73
C ARG A 441 -47.62 25.70 -9.29
N GLU A 442 -47.19 26.25 -8.16
CA GLU A 442 -47.59 27.59 -7.71
C GLU A 442 -47.10 28.67 -8.70
N LEU A 443 -45.85 28.58 -9.16
CA LEU A 443 -45.29 29.46 -10.20
C LEU A 443 -46.00 29.30 -11.55
N ASP A 444 -46.33 28.08 -11.97
CA ASP A 444 -47.07 27.80 -13.21
C ASP A 444 -48.49 28.38 -13.15
N SER A 445 -49.15 28.27 -11.99
CA SER A 445 -50.46 28.87 -11.71
C SER A 445 -50.40 30.41 -11.75
N LEU A 446 -49.41 31.02 -11.10
CA LEU A 446 -49.18 32.47 -11.17
C LEU A 446 -48.84 32.93 -12.59
N GLN A 447 -48.08 32.15 -13.36
CA GLN A 447 -47.81 32.44 -14.78
C GLN A 447 -49.05 32.29 -15.66
N GLN A 448 -50.00 31.41 -15.32
CA GLN A 448 -51.31 31.34 -15.98
C GLN A 448 -52.13 32.59 -15.64
N GLN A 449 -52.25 32.96 -14.36
CA GLN A 449 -52.94 34.18 -13.93
C GLN A 449 -52.36 35.45 -14.58
N ILE A 450 -51.03 35.53 -14.74
CA ILE A 450 -50.38 36.64 -15.46
C ILE A 450 -50.78 36.66 -16.94
N ARG A 451 -50.81 35.51 -17.62
CA ARG A 451 -51.24 35.43 -19.03
C ARG A 451 -52.74 35.75 -19.20
N ASP A 452 -53.57 35.29 -18.26
CA ASP A 452 -55.00 35.58 -18.25
C ASP A 452 -55.23 37.09 -18.04
N ASN A 453 -54.55 37.70 -17.06
CA ASN A 453 -54.59 39.14 -16.82
C ASN A 453 -54.02 39.97 -17.98
N GLN A 454 -52.99 39.48 -18.69
CA GLN A 454 -52.53 40.10 -19.94
C GLN A 454 -53.62 40.06 -21.02
N SER A 455 -54.37 38.96 -21.13
CA SER A 455 -55.48 38.85 -22.09
C SER A 455 -56.67 39.76 -21.74
N THR A 456 -56.98 39.95 -20.45
CA THR A 456 -58.03 40.89 -20.03
C THR A 456 -57.59 42.33 -20.20
N ILE A 457 -56.33 42.68 -19.91
CA ILE A 457 -55.76 43.99 -20.22
C ILE A 457 -55.84 44.28 -21.72
N LEU A 458 -55.41 43.37 -22.59
CA LEU A 458 -55.53 43.55 -24.06
C LEU A 458 -56.99 43.72 -24.51
N SER A 459 -57.96 43.06 -23.87
CA SER A 459 -59.40 43.25 -24.15
C SER A 459 -59.91 44.61 -23.67
N LEU A 460 -59.43 45.10 -22.52
CA LEU A 460 -59.73 46.42 -21.97
C LEU A 460 -59.07 47.55 -22.77
N GLU A 461 -57.85 47.36 -23.28
CA GLU A 461 -57.18 48.30 -24.19
C GLU A 461 -57.93 48.39 -25.54
N ASN A 462 -58.36 47.25 -26.10
CA ASN A 462 -59.17 47.23 -27.33
C ASN A 462 -60.53 47.92 -27.16
N SER A 463 -61.19 47.75 -26.02
CA SER A 463 -62.46 48.43 -25.72
C SER A 463 -62.26 49.90 -25.33
N SER A 464 -61.21 50.28 -24.59
CA SER A 464 -60.81 51.69 -24.37
C SER A 464 -60.61 52.40 -25.69
N GLY A 465 -59.85 51.81 -26.61
CA GLY A 465 -59.68 52.35 -27.96
C GLY A 465 -60.98 52.44 -28.76
N TRP A 466 -62.02 51.65 -28.46
CA TRP A 466 -63.36 51.85 -29.03
C TRP A 466 -64.06 53.07 -28.41
N PHE A 467 -64.06 53.17 -27.06
CA PHE A 467 -64.62 54.32 -26.34
C PHE A 467 -63.92 55.64 -26.70
N GLU A 468 -62.60 55.66 -26.87
CA GLU A 468 -61.81 56.83 -27.28
C GLU A 468 -62.18 57.32 -28.68
N ARG A 469 -62.39 56.39 -29.63
CA ARG A 469 -62.87 56.74 -30.99
C ARG A 469 -64.30 57.28 -30.94
N ALA A 470 -65.20 56.58 -30.24
CA ALA A 470 -66.59 57.00 -30.09
C ALA A 470 -66.71 58.38 -29.40
N LEU A 471 -65.89 58.63 -28.37
CA LEU A 471 -65.80 59.94 -27.70
C LEU A 471 -65.32 61.01 -28.69
N LYS A 472 -64.26 60.74 -29.45
CA LYS A 472 -63.72 61.68 -30.45
C LYS A 472 -64.71 61.99 -31.60
N ASP A 473 -65.51 61.01 -32.00
CA ASP A 473 -66.58 61.21 -32.99
C ASP A 473 -67.77 62.01 -32.42
N VAL A 474 -68.07 61.84 -31.12
CA VAL A 474 -69.04 62.69 -30.39
C VAL A 474 -68.50 64.12 -30.18
N GLU A 475 -67.21 64.28 -29.88
CA GLU A 475 -66.56 65.61 -29.80
C GLU A 475 -66.56 66.31 -31.16
N LYS A 476 -66.23 65.59 -32.25
CA LYS A 476 -66.25 66.10 -33.62
C LYS A 476 -67.66 66.52 -34.05
N SER A 477 -68.66 65.67 -33.86
CA SER A 477 -70.05 66.00 -34.18
C SER A 477 -70.64 67.09 -33.27
N SER A 478 -70.18 67.20 -32.01
CA SER A 478 -70.50 68.34 -31.13
C SER A 478 -69.86 69.63 -31.64
N LEU A 479 -68.62 69.59 -32.14
CA LEU A 479 -67.94 70.74 -32.74
C LEU A 479 -68.61 71.18 -34.06
N GLU A 480 -68.96 70.23 -34.93
CA GLU A 480 -69.72 70.48 -36.16
C GLU A 480 -71.11 71.06 -35.84
N SER A 481 -71.82 70.53 -34.84
CA SER A 481 -73.10 71.09 -34.37
C SER A 481 -72.95 72.50 -33.81
N LYS A 482 -71.90 72.78 -33.01
CA LYS A 482 -71.57 74.14 -32.53
C LYS A 482 -71.23 75.09 -33.68
N GLN A 483 -70.50 74.63 -34.69
CA GLN A 483 -70.17 75.42 -35.86
C GLN A 483 -71.43 75.73 -36.69
N ASN A 484 -72.29 74.75 -36.91
CA ASN A 484 -73.58 74.93 -37.58
C ASN A 484 -74.50 75.88 -36.80
N HIS A 485 -74.58 75.76 -35.48
CA HIS A 485 -75.30 76.72 -34.64
C HIS A 485 -74.69 78.13 -34.76
N GLN A 486 -73.37 78.26 -34.76
CA GLN A 486 -72.70 79.55 -34.93
C GLN A 486 -72.92 80.17 -36.32
N THR A 487 -72.97 79.37 -37.39
CA THR A 487 -73.33 79.89 -38.72
C THR A 487 -74.80 80.29 -38.77
N THR A 488 -75.74 79.47 -38.29
CA THR A 488 -77.17 79.86 -38.24
C THR A 488 -77.41 81.09 -37.37
N LEU A 489 -76.66 81.29 -36.28
CA LEU A 489 -76.76 82.46 -35.42
C LEU A 489 -76.15 83.71 -36.07
N ASN A 490 -75.16 83.55 -36.96
CA ASN A 490 -74.64 84.64 -37.79
C ASN A 490 -75.56 84.95 -38.97
N GLU A 491 -76.22 83.94 -39.55
CA GLU A 491 -77.22 84.08 -40.61
C GLU A 491 -78.45 84.82 -40.07
N MET A 492 -79.04 84.39 -38.94
CA MET A 492 -80.13 85.09 -38.25
C MET A 492 -79.76 86.53 -37.89
N LYS A 493 -78.50 86.81 -37.51
CA LYS A 493 -78.02 88.18 -37.30
C LYS A 493 -77.97 88.99 -38.59
N ALA A 494 -77.46 88.42 -39.67
CA ALA A 494 -77.41 89.07 -40.98
C ALA A 494 -78.78 89.19 -41.66
N GLU A 495 -79.79 88.45 -41.21
CA GLU A 495 -81.20 88.66 -41.56
C GLU A 495 -81.80 89.79 -40.72
N HIS A 496 -81.66 89.78 -39.38
CA HIS A 496 -82.07 90.90 -38.53
C HIS A 496 -81.39 92.24 -38.86
N GLU A 497 -80.13 92.23 -39.33
CA GLU A 497 -79.41 93.42 -39.77
C GLU A 497 -79.99 93.99 -41.07
N LYS A 498 -80.49 93.13 -41.99
CA LYS A 498 -81.24 93.55 -43.17
C LYS A 498 -82.67 94.00 -42.83
N GLU A 499 -83.33 93.35 -41.87
CA GLU A 499 -84.62 93.82 -41.35
C GLU A 499 -84.47 95.22 -40.76
N LEU A 500 -83.38 95.50 -40.03
CA LEU A 500 -83.02 96.84 -39.57
C LEU A 500 -82.75 97.84 -40.72
N GLU A 501 -82.01 97.45 -41.77
CA GLU A 501 -81.84 98.31 -42.96
C GLU A 501 -83.17 98.61 -43.67
N VAL A 502 -84.11 97.66 -43.70
CA VAL A 502 -85.46 97.84 -44.26
C VAL A 502 -86.31 98.73 -43.37
N GLU A 503 -86.36 98.50 -42.05
CA GLU A 503 -87.09 99.33 -41.08
C GLU A 503 -86.56 100.78 -41.09
N GLU A 504 -85.24 100.98 -41.20
CA GLU A 504 -84.64 102.31 -41.42
C GLU A 504 -85.06 102.93 -42.77
N ALA A 505 -85.16 102.14 -43.84
CA ALA A 505 -85.62 102.63 -45.13
C ALA A 505 -87.11 103.02 -45.09
N GLU A 506 -87.96 102.24 -44.41
CA GLU A 506 -89.36 102.57 -44.20
C GLU A 506 -89.52 103.84 -43.34
N LEU A 507 -88.73 104.01 -42.27
CA LEU A 507 -88.67 105.25 -41.49
C LEU A 507 -88.26 106.47 -42.34
N ARG A 508 -87.32 106.31 -43.29
CA ARG A 508 -86.94 107.37 -44.24
C ARG A 508 -88.07 107.69 -45.24
N VAL A 509 -88.87 106.69 -45.64
CA VAL A 509 -90.07 106.92 -46.47
C VAL A 509 -91.16 107.62 -45.67
N VAL A 510 -91.43 107.21 -44.43
CA VAL A 510 -92.46 107.82 -43.56
C VAL A 510 -92.11 109.27 -43.20
N THR A 511 -90.85 109.60 -42.96
CA THR A 511 -90.42 110.99 -42.74
C THR A 511 -90.58 111.85 -43.99
N ALA A 512 -90.16 111.37 -45.16
CA ALA A 512 -90.39 112.06 -46.44
C ALA A 512 -91.89 112.26 -46.75
N MET A 513 -92.73 111.28 -46.44
CA MET A 513 -94.18 111.32 -46.63
C MET A 513 -94.87 112.33 -45.70
N ASN A 514 -94.37 112.49 -44.47
CA ASN A 514 -94.80 113.55 -43.56
C ASN A 514 -94.38 114.95 -44.05
N GLU A 515 -93.19 115.09 -44.64
CA GLU A 515 -92.79 116.35 -45.28
C GLU A 515 -93.69 116.73 -46.47
N THR A 516 -94.08 115.78 -47.33
CA THR A 516 -95.04 116.07 -48.41
C THR A 516 -96.41 116.44 -47.87
N SER A 517 -96.90 115.75 -46.83
CA SER A 517 -98.17 116.09 -46.16
C SER A 517 -98.18 117.53 -45.60
N LEU A 518 -97.06 117.99 -45.02
CA LEU A 518 -96.91 119.37 -44.54
C LEU A 518 -96.87 120.41 -45.69
N ARG A 519 -96.31 120.05 -46.85
CA ARG A 519 -96.33 120.88 -48.06
C ARG A 519 -97.75 120.98 -48.63
N ASP A 520 -98.47 119.85 -48.74
CA ASP A 520 -99.85 119.82 -49.23
C ASP A 520 -100.81 120.59 -48.30
N ALA A 521 -100.67 120.43 -46.98
CA ALA A 521 -101.42 121.22 -45.99
C ALA A 521 -101.11 122.73 -46.04
N THR A 522 -99.97 123.12 -46.62
CA THR A 522 -99.61 124.53 -46.87
C THR A 522 -100.14 125.02 -48.22
N ILE A 523 -100.19 124.15 -49.23
CA ILE A 523 -100.82 124.41 -50.54
C ILE A 523 -102.33 124.62 -50.39
N GLU A 524 -103.04 123.80 -49.61
CA GLU A 524 -104.48 123.99 -49.34
C GLU A 524 -104.75 125.30 -48.59
N ARG A 525 -103.86 125.71 -47.67
CA ARG A 525 -103.95 127.02 -47.00
C ARG A 525 -103.85 128.17 -48.01
N MET A 526 -102.85 128.12 -48.89
CA MET A 526 -102.70 129.13 -49.96
C MET A 526 -103.87 129.13 -50.95
N LYS A 527 -104.48 127.98 -51.26
CA LYS A 527 -105.72 127.91 -52.06
C LYS A 527 -106.89 128.63 -51.38
N GLN A 528 -107.05 128.45 -50.06
CA GLN A 528 -108.09 129.13 -49.28
C GLN A 528 -107.85 130.65 -49.23
N ASP A 529 -106.61 131.09 -49.01
CA ASP A 529 -106.27 132.53 -49.02
C ASP A 529 -106.60 133.19 -50.38
N ILE A 530 -106.34 132.49 -51.49
CA ILE A 530 -106.72 132.93 -52.85
C ILE A 530 -108.26 133.01 -53.02
N GLN A 531 -108.99 132.02 -52.50
CA GLN A 531 -110.46 131.96 -52.56
C GLN A 531 -111.11 133.15 -51.84
N ASP A 532 -110.54 133.57 -50.70
CA ASP A 532 -111.04 134.68 -49.90
C ASP A 532 -110.70 136.05 -50.51
N GLU A 533 -109.51 136.23 -51.09
CA GLU A 533 -109.15 137.47 -51.79
C GLU A 533 -109.96 137.65 -53.11
N VAL A 534 -110.29 136.56 -53.81
CA VAL A 534 -111.25 136.56 -54.95
C VAL A 534 -112.66 136.94 -54.49
N SER A 535 -113.08 136.51 -53.30
CA SER A 535 -114.38 136.87 -52.72
C SER A 535 -114.44 138.35 -52.32
N LYS A 536 -113.32 138.90 -51.85
CA LYS A 536 -113.11 140.32 -51.51
C LYS A 536 -113.08 141.21 -52.77
N GLN A 537 -112.49 140.76 -53.89
CA GLN A 537 -112.60 141.45 -55.18
C GLN A 537 -114.06 141.61 -55.63
N LYS A 538 -114.85 140.53 -55.61
CA LYS A 538 -116.29 140.56 -55.97
C LYS A 538 -117.11 141.51 -55.07
N LEU A 539 -116.66 141.78 -53.84
CA LEU A 539 -117.28 142.75 -52.93
C LEU A 539 -116.93 144.20 -53.31
N MET A 540 -115.71 144.45 -53.80
CA MET A 540 -115.27 145.75 -54.29
C MET A 540 -115.96 146.14 -55.60
N GLU A 541 -116.12 145.20 -56.54
CA GLU A 541 -116.84 145.42 -57.81
C GLU A 541 -118.29 145.89 -57.57
N LYS A 542 -119.00 145.28 -56.61
CA LYS A 542 -120.36 145.69 -56.21
C LYS A 542 -120.43 147.11 -55.64
N LYS A 543 -119.35 147.64 -55.04
CA LYS A 543 -119.30 149.03 -54.56
C LYS A 543 -118.95 150.02 -55.69
N GLY A 544 -118.06 149.63 -56.62
CA GLY A 544 -117.67 150.46 -57.76
C GLY A 544 -118.82 150.79 -58.72
N HIS A 545 -119.79 149.88 -58.87
CA HIS A 545 -120.88 150.02 -59.84
C HIS A 545 -121.86 151.18 -59.57
N GLN A 546 -121.92 151.69 -58.33
CA GLN A 546 -122.75 152.85 -57.98
C GLN A 546 -122.04 154.18 -58.31
N ALA A 547 -120.75 154.31 -57.97
CA ALA A 547 -119.96 155.52 -58.26
C ALA A 547 -119.87 155.83 -59.77
N LEU A 548 -119.90 154.79 -60.61
CA LEU A 548 -119.85 154.92 -62.07
C LEU A 548 -121.09 155.63 -62.66
N LYS A 549 -122.22 155.71 -61.95
CA LYS A 549 -123.42 156.44 -62.42
C LYS A 549 -123.32 157.94 -62.19
N ASP A 550 -122.81 158.39 -61.04
CA ASP A 550 -122.73 159.82 -60.72
C ASP A 550 -121.58 160.53 -61.45
N LEU A 551 -120.41 159.87 -61.58
CA LEU A 551 -119.29 160.40 -62.38
C LEU A 551 -119.69 160.62 -63.85
N LYS A 552 -120.62 159.82 -64.38
CA LYS A 552 -121.13 159.95 -65.76
C LYS A 552 -121.98 161.21 -65.98
N ARG A 553 -122.51 161.84 -64.92
CA ARG A 553 -123.15 163.18 -64.98
C ARG A 553 -122.12 164.30 -64.92
N GLN A 554 -121.12 164.21 -64.05
CA GLN A 554 -120.09 165.25 -63.88
C GLN A 554 -119.22 165.42 -65.14
N LEU A 555 -118.82 164.32 -65.79
CA LEU A 555 -117.96 164.32 -66.98
C LEU A 555 -118.49 165.17 -68.16
N VAL A 556 -119.80 165.43 -68.22
CA VAL A 556 -120.44 166.23 -69.28
C VAL A 556 -120.24 167.74 -69.07
N ILE A 557 -120.03 168.19 -67.82
CA ILE A 557 -119.88 169.62 -67.48
C ILE A 557 -118.40 170.02 -67.60
N GLU A 558 -117.47 169.26 -67.01
CA GLU A 558 -116.02 169.49 -67.10
C GLU A 558 -115.50 169.60 -68.54
N LYS A 559 -116.05 168.80 -69.47
CA LYS A 559 -115.69 168.86 -70.90
C LYS A 559 -115.93 170.21 -71.57
N LYS A 560 -116.67 171.13 -70.95
CA LYS A 560 -116.96 172.47 -71.50
C LYS A 560 -116.15 173.61 -70.87
N ARG A 561 -115.24 173.32 -69.92
CA ARG A 561 -114.44 174.35 -69.23
C ARG A 561 -112.92 174.21 -69.39
N SER A 562 -112.41 173.03 -69.75
CA SER A 562 -110.98 172.79 -69.97
C SER A 562 -110.38 173.57 -71.17
N GLU A 563 -111.18 173.94 -72.17
CA GLU A 563 -110.73 174.68 -73.36
C GLU A 563 -110.37 176.16 -73.10
N LYS A 564 -110.68 176.71 -71.92
CA LYS A 564 -110.35 178.11 -71.56
C LYS A 564 -109.59 178.26 -70.23
N LEU A 565 -108.77 177.28 -69.89
CA LEU A 565 -107.66 177.43 -68.94
C LEU A 565 -106.33 176.99 -69.59
N GLN A 566 -106.06 177.52 -70.78
CA GLN A 566 -104.72 177.58 -71.37
C GLN A 566 -103.84 178.65 -70.67
N GLU A 567 -103.74 178.57 -69.34
CA GLU A 567 -102.78 179.34 -68.55
C GLU A 567 -101.86 178.40 -67.73
N LYS A 568 -101.59 177.24 -68.32
CA LYS A 568 -100.38 176.46 -68.01
C LYS A 568 -99.16 177.32 -68.36
N ILE A 569 -98.52 177.91 -67.34
CA ILE A 569 -97.06 178.01 -67.15
C ILE A 569 -96.81 178.63 -65.76
N LYS A 570 -97.38 178.00 -64.71
CA LYS A 570 -96.96 178.26 -63.33
C LYS A 570 -97.19 177.09 -62.37
N ASP A 571 -96.19 176.89 -61.51
CA ASP A 571 -96.14 176.07 -60.29
C ASP A 571 -96.19 174.52 -60.42
N ILE A 572 -95.78 173.85 -59.32
CA ILE A 572 -95.41 172.41 -59.15
C ILE A 572 -94.03 172.07 -59.76
N SER A 573 -92.95 171.73 -59.04
CA SER A 573 -92.65 171.59 -57.59
C SER A 573 -93.22 170.41 -56.76
N SER A 574 -92.28 169.60 -56.21
CA SER A 574 -92.15 169.12 -54.80
C SER A 574 -92.40 167.64 -54.35
N SER A 575 -91.46 167.15 -53.51
CA SER A 575 -91.59 166.21 -52.34
C SER A 575 -91.79 164.67 -52.52
N ASN A 576 -91.33 163.74 -51.64
CA ASN A 576 -90.52 163.74 -50.37
C ASN A 576 -89.86 162.34 -50.03
N SER A 577 -89.27 162.14 -48.82
CA SER A 577 -88.23 161.09 -48.44
C SER A 577 -88.44 160.29 -47.10
N ASN A 578 -87.56 159.30 -46.74
CA ASN A 578 -86.89 159.03 -45.41
C ASN A 578 -86.22 157.61 -45.18
N LEU A 579 -85.86 157.20 -43.93
CA LEU A 579 -84.64 156.42 -43.44
C LEU A 579 -84.86 155.86 -41.97
N ASP A 580 -84.18 154.91 -41.26
CA ASP A 580 -83.35 153.65 -41.39
C ASP A 580 -83.01 153.03 -39.95
N GLU A 581 -82.03 152.08 -39.74
CA GLU A 581 -81.15 151.80 -38.52
C GLU A 581 -81.09 150.38 -37.76
N LEU A 582 -79.85 149.91 -37.39
CA LEU A 582 -79.33 149.20 -36.13
C LEU A 582 -79.09 147.63 -35.89
N LEU A 583 -77.92 147.27 -35.28
CA LEU A 583 -77.43 146.04 -34.49
C LEU A 583 -77.29 144.62 -35.15
N GLN A 584 -76.74 143.47 -34.61
CA GLN A 584 -76.18 142.91 -33.31
C GLN A 584 -75.20 141.68 -33.63
N VAL A 585 -74.25 141.03 -32.90
CA VAL A 585 -73.70 140.87 -31.48
C VAL A 585 -74.31 139.70 -30.63
N VAL A 586 -73.67 138.75 -29.87
CA VAL A 586 -72.28 138.17 -29.56
C VAL A 586 -72.47 136.79 -28.75
N ASP A 587 -71.62 135.89 -28.13
CA ASP A 587 -70.25 135.73 -27.52
C ASP A 587 -69.70 134.22 -27.41
N LEU A 588 -68.90 133.78 -26.39
CA LEU A 588 -67.97 132.59 -26.34
C LEU A 588 -67.86 131.71 -25.01
N ASN A 589 -66.94 130.68 -24.98
CA ASN A 589 -66.15 130.08 -23.84
C ASN A 589 -66.74 128.93 -22.89
N ASP A 590 -66.05 128.15 -21.98
CA ASP A 590 -64.62 127.69 -21.69
C ASP A 590 -64.45 126.54 -20.60
N ARG A 591 -63.27 125.87 -20.55
CA ARG A 591 -62.37 125.34 -19.43
C ARG A 591 -62.68 124.42 -18.18
N VAL A 592 -61.59 123.71 -17.76
CA VAL A 592 -61.07 123.32 -16.38
C VAL A 592 -61.66 122.07 -15.64
N ALA A 593 -60.92 120.95 -15.41
CA ALA A 593 -59.88 120.54 -14.39
C ALA A 593 -60.47 119.88 -13.10
N THR A 594 -59.82 119.03 -12.26
CA THR A 594 -58.41 118.68 -11.88
C THR A 594 -58.26 117.14 -11.65
N GLY A 595 -57.13 116.49 -11.27
CA GLY A 595 -55.70 116.84 -11.14
C GLY A 595 -54.90 115.88 -10.21
N GLU A 596 -53.61 115.62 -10.52
CA GLU A 596 -52.50 115.12 -9.63
C GLU A 596 -52.61 113.71 -8.98
N ASP A 597 -51.57 112.91 -8.68
CA ASP A 597 -50.09 112.92 -8.88
C ASP A 597 -49.61 111.42 -8.91
N SER A 598 -48.47 110.91 -9.42
CA SER A 598 -47.07 111.40 -9.41
C SER A 598 -46.10 110.50 -10.23
N SER A 599 -44.94 111.06 -10.61
CA SER A 599 -43.58 110.48 -10.83
C SER A 599 -43.39 108.99 -11.29
N VAL A 600 -42.54 108.63 -12.26
CA VAL A 600 -41.34 109.26 -12.88
C VAL A 600 -41.32 109.00 -14.40
N SER A 601 -40.83 109.95 -15.21
CA SER A 601 -40.79 109.84 -16.68
C SER A 601 -39.43 109.44 -17.28
N SER A 602 -39.48 108.65 -18.35
CA SER A 602 -38.45 108.52 -19.40
C SER A 602 -39.14 108.25 -20.76
N PHE A 603 -39.48 109.33 -21.49
CA PHE A 603 -40.10 109.35 -22.83
C PHE A 603 -39.10 109.96 -23.84
N SER A 604 -39.08 109.68 -25.15
CA SER A 604 -39.99 108.94 -26.06
C SER A 604 -39.16 108.06 -27.04
N PHE A 605 -39.62 106.96 -27.68
CA PHE A 605 -40.96 106.50 -28.17
C PHE A 605 -41.34 107.05 -29.57
N ARG A 606 -42.09 106.39 -30.48
CA ARG A 606 -42.32 104.98 -30.93
C ARG A 606 -43.45 105.01 -31.99
N ASP A 607 -43.60 103.97 -32.82
CA ASP A 607 -44.85 103.17 -33.08
C ASP A 607 -44.53 102.07 -34.12
N LEU A 608 -45.01 100.81 -34.08
CA LEU A 608 -46.35 100.17 -33.88
C LEU A 608 -47.22 100.28 -35.15
N ILE A 609 -47.95 99.26 -35.63
CA ILE A 609 -48.47 97.96 -35.12
C ILE A 609 -48.69 97.02 -36.36
N SER A 610 -48.86 95.68 -36.36
CA SER A 610 -48.56 94.54 -35.47
C SER A 610 -48.84 93.21 -36.22
N SER A 611 -48.13 92.11 -35.94
CA SER A 611 -48.58 90.74 -36.26
C SER A 611 -47.80 89.65 -35.50
N LYS A 612 -48.50 88.67 -34.90
CA LYS A 612 -48.02 87.37 -34.35
C LYS A 612 -49.17 86.65 -33.60
N PRO A 613 -49.08 85.35 -33.21
CA PRO A 613 -47.97 84.39 -33.38
C PRO A 613 -48.34 82.95 -33.86
N ASN A 614 -47.30 82.09 -33.91
CA ASN A 614 -47.30 80.61 -33.88
C ASN A 614 -47.67 79.83 -35.17
N PRO A 615 -47.25 78.54 -35.30
CA PRO A 615 -46.23 77.75 -34.56
C PRO A 615 -45.13 77.12 -35.48
N SER A 616 -44.32 76.19 -34.92
CA SER A 616 -43.66 74.96 -35.53
C SER A 616 -43.33 74.89 -37.04
N ASP A 617 -42.25 74.23 -37.51
CA ASP A 617 -42.02 72.77 -37.37
C ASP A 617 -40.67 72.22 -37.94
N SER A 618 -40.36 70.95 -37.66
CA SER A 618 -39.66 69.89 -38.44
C SER A 618 -38.33 70.10 -39.22
N GLY A 619 -37.33 69.26 -38.88
CA GLY A 619 -36.40 68.55 -39.81
C GLY A 619 -35.20 69.31 -40.41
N SER A 620 -34.25 68.68 -41.12
CA SER A 620 -33.79 67.26 -41.18
C SER A 620 -32.63 67.11 -42.19
N GLN A 621 -31.40 66.77 -41.78
CA GLN A 621 -30.27 66.20 -42.59
C GLN A 621 -28.93 66.29 -41.79
N ALA A 622 -27.79 65.67 -42.14
CA ALA A 622 -27.44 64.29 -42.55
C ALA A 622 -25.90 64.22 -42.83
N GLY A 623 -25.21 63.15 -42.39
CA GLY A 623 -23.75 62.91 -42.62
C GLY A 623 -23.00 62.58 -41.32
N SER A 624 -22.46 61.36 -41.12
CA SER A 624 -21.20 60.80 -41.68
C SER A 624 -19.95 61.37 -40.97
N SER A 625 -19.03 60.61 -40.34
CA SER A 625 -18.73 59.15 -40.38
C SER A 625 -18.04 58.60 -39.09
N PHE A 626 -18.02 57.27 -38.92
CA PHE A 626 -17.27 56.45 -37.92
C PHE A 626 -15.99 55.82 -38.54
N PRO A 627 -15.09 55.05 -37.85
CA PRO A 627 -14.89 54.73 -36.40
C PRO A 627 -13.42 55.15 -35.98
N PRO A 628 -12.50 54.40 -35.27
CA PRO A 628 -12.54 53.27 -34.29
C PRO A 628 -11.56 53.40 -33.05
N SER A 629 -11.37 52.28 -32.31
CA SER A 629 -10.15 51.82 -31.57
C SER A 629 -9.63 52.46 -30.25
N ILE A 630 -10.09 51.94 -29.10
CA ILE A 630 -9.36 51.12 -28.06
C ILE A 630 -7.85 51.45 -27.79
N PRO A 631 -7.31 51.48 -26.52
CA PRO A 631 -7.78 50.86 -25.26
C PRO A 631 -7.80 51.75 -23.98
N VAL A 632 -8.19 51.13 -22.85
CA VAL A 632 -8.12 51.63 -21.46
C VAL A 632 -6.72 51.43 -20.85
N ALA A 633 -6.31 52.32 -19.93
CA ALA A 633 -5.18 52.09 -19.02
C ALA A 633 -5.64 51.79 -17.59
N THR A 634 -5.15 50.70 -16.99
CA THR A 634 -5.33 50.36 -15.57
C THR A 634 -4.11 50.81 -14.76
N VAL A 635 -4.29 51.09 -13.46
CA VAL A 635 -3.14 51.29 -12.54
C VAL A 635 -2.23 50.07 -12.61
N SER A 636 -0.97 50.32 -12.94
CA SER A 636 0.04 49.30 -13.18
C SER A 636 0.80 48.98 -11.89
N VAL A 637 0.88 47.69 -11.53
CA VAL A 637 2.17 47.16 -11.08
C VAL A 637 3.14 47.40 -12.24
N SER A 638 4.26 48.05 -11.99
CA SER A 638 5.17 48.47 -13.05
C SER A 638 5.69 47.26 -13.80
N LYS A 639 5.85 47.37 -15.13
CA LYS A 639 6.44 46.28 -15.94
C LYS A 639 7.84 45.88 -15.45
N ALA A 640 8.55 46.79 -14.77
CA ALA A 640 9.77 46.50 -14.03
C ALA A 640 9.50 45.57 -12.84
N GLU A 641 8.61 45.92 -11.91
CA GLU A 641 8.28 45.13 -10.72
C GLU A 641 7.75 43.72 -11.07
N SER A 642 6.88 43.61 -12.08
CA SER A 642 6.43 42.29 -12.57
C SER A 642 7.55 41.47 -13.23
N ARG A 643 8.50 42.13 -13.91
CA ARG A 643 9.69 41.49 -14.50
C ARG A 643 10.69 41.06 -13.43
N ASP A 644 10.87 41.85 -12.37
CA ASP A 644 11.76 41.54 -11.25
C ASP A 644 11.19 40.41 -10.38
N LEU A 645 9.87 40.37 -10.17
CA LEU A 645 9.20 39.23 -9.53
C LEU A 645 9.35 37.94 -10.37
N LEU A 646 9.18 38.02 -11.70
CA LEU A 646 9.43 36.88 -12.58
C LEU A 646 10.91 36.48 -12.59
N ALA A 647 11.84 37.42 -12.67
CA ALA A 647 13.28 37.14 -12.62
C ALA A 647 13.69 36.51 -11.28
N ARG A 648 13.13 36.97 -10.16
CA ARG A 648 13.36 36.39 -8.83
C ARG A 648 12.73 35.01 -8.69
N LEU A 649 11.58 34.76 -9.29
CA LEU A 649 10.96 33.43 -9.35
C LEU A 649 11.81 32.47 -10.19
N THR A 650 12.30 32.90 -11.36
CA THR A 650 13.21 32.10 -12.20
C THR A 650 14.53 31.83 -11.48
N ALA A 651 15.13 32.83 -10.83
CA ALA A 651 16.35 32.65 -10.05
C ALA A 651 16.16 31.67 -8.88
N MET A 652 15.06 31.78 -8.13
CA MET A 652 14.72 30.86 -7.04
C MET A 652 14.44 29.44 -7.55
N GLN A 653 13.79 29.29 -8.71
CA GLN A 653 13.56 27.99 -9.34
C GLN A 653 14.86 27.35 -9.86
N GLN A 654 15.81 28.16 -10.35
CA GLN A 654 17.13 27.70 -10.77
C GLN A 654 18.05 27.38 -9.57
N GLU A 655 18.01 28.18 -8.51
CA GLU A 655 18.68 27.88 -7.23
C GLU A 655 18.14 26.57 -6.63
N LYS A 656 16.82 26.39 -6.63
CA LYS A 656 16.18 25.13 -6.23
C LYS A 656 16.69 23.95 -7.08
N TRP A 657 16.72 24.08 -8.40
CA TRP A 657 17.17 23.00 -9.28
C TRP A 657 18.65 22.64 -9.06
N ASN A 658 19.53 23.65 -8.90
CA ASN A 658 20.93 23.44 -8.52
C ASN A 658 21.09 22.79 -7.13
N LEU A 659 20.18 23.04 -6.20
CA LEU A 659 20.17 22.36 -4.89
C LEU A 659 19.66 20.92 -5.00
N GLU A 660 18.68 20.64 -5.85
CA GLU A 660 18.19 19.28 -6.16
C GLU A 660 19.30 18.45 -6.84
N GLU A 661 20.00 18.99 -7.85
CA GLU A 661 21.17 18.36 -8.48
C GLU A 661 22.31 18.12 -7.47
N LYS A 662 22.58 19.08 -6.58
CA LYS A 662 23.60 18.93 -5.53
C LYS A 662 23.22 17.90 -4.46
N VAL A 663 21.94 17.74 -4.14
CA VAL A 663 21.46 16.65 -3.28
C VAL A 663 21.61 15.31 -3.99
N GLN A 664 21.19 15.21 -5.26
CA GLN A 664 21.36 13.99 -6.05
C GLN A 664 22.83 13.54 -6.11
N HIS A 665 23.78 14.45 -6.38
CA HIS A 665 25.21 14.11 -6.36
C HIS A 665 25.75 13.72 -4.98
N LEU A 666 25.17 14.22 -3.88
CA LEU A 666 25.51 13.78 -2.54
C LEU A 666 24.93 12.39 -2.23
N GLU A 667 23.74 12.06 -2.72
CA GLU A 667 23.12 10.74 -2.61
C GLU A 667 23.87 9.69 -3.46
N GLU A 668 24.22 10.02 -4.71
CA GLU A 668 25.07 9.21 -5.60
C GLU A 668 26.44 8.94 -4.98
N SER A 669 27.09 9.97 -4.43
CA SER A 669 28.40 9.87 -3.77
C SER A 669 28.33 9.09 -2.45
N ALA A 670 27.27 9.26 -1.66
CA ALA A 670 27.05 8.48 -0.45
C ALA A 670 26.76 7.00 -0.75
N GLY A 671 26.01 6.70 -1.81
CA GLY A 671 25.79 5.34 -2.31
C GLY A 671 27.11 4.68 -2.75
N ALA A 672 27.88 5.36 -3.60
CA ALA A 672 29.20 4.86 -4.04
C ALA A 672 30.17 4.64 -2.87
N MET A 673 30.16 5.52 -1.85
CA MET A 673 30.96 5.36 -0.64
C MET A 673 30.48 4.19 0.22
N ALA A 674 29.17 3.95 0.31
CA ALA A 674 28.63 2.78 1.02
C ALA A 674 29.02 1.46 0.34
N ASP A 675 28.94 1.40 -0.99
CA ASP A 675 29.38 0.23 -1.77
C ASP A 675 30.90 0.00 -1.63
N GLU A 676 31.73 1.05 -1.69
CA GLU A 676 33.17 0.94 -1.47
C GLU A 676 33.51 0.48 -0.04
N LEU A 677 32.74 0.91 0.97
CA LEU A 677 32.87 0.43 2.36
C LEU A 677 32.45 -1.03 2.50
N VAL A 678 31.41 -1.48 1.79
CA VAL A 678 31.01 -2.90 1.74
C VAL A 678 32.08 -3.75 1.06
N GLU A 679 32.66 -3.29 -0.05
CA GLU A 679 33.74 -4.01 -0.73
C GLU A 679 35.03 -4.04 0.10
N LYS A 680 35.44 -2.93 0.72
CA LYS A 680 36.55 -2.90 1.68
C LYS A 680 36.31 -3.82 2.88
N THR A 681 35.08 -3.87 3.40
CA THR A 681 34.70 -4.79 4.49
C THR A 681 34.79 -6.25 4.04
N LYS A 682 34.36 -6.56 2.82
CA LYS A 682 34.46 -7.90 2.21
C LYS A 682 35.92 -8.31 1.96
N LEU A 683 36.77 -7.39 1.51
CA LEU A 683 38.22 -7.59 1.38
C LEU A 683 38.90 -7.81 2.74
N LEU A 684 38.53 -7.03 3.77
CA LEU A 684 39.02 -7.22 5.14
C LEU A 684 38.56 -8.55 5.74
N GLN A 685 37.30 -8.94 5.55
CA GLN A 685 36.81 -10.26 5.94
C GLN A 685 37.58 -11.38 5.23
N GLN A 686 37.81 -11.26 3.92
CA GLN A 686 38.64 -12.21 3.18
C GLN A 686 40.06 -12.26 3.73
N TYR A 687 40.72 -11.12 3.96
CA TYR A 687 42.08 -11.06 4.50
C TYR A 687 42.19 -11.66 5.91
N VAL A 688 41.22 -11.37 6.79
CA VAL A 688 41.12 -11.95 8.14
C VAL A 688 40.85 -13.45 8.07
N HIS A 689 40.00 -13.93 7.14
CA HIS A 689 39.78 -15.36 6.95
C HIS A 689 41.04 -16.07 6.41
N HIS A 690 41.78 -15.45 5.48
CA HIS A 690 43.03 -16.04 4.96
C HIS A 690 44.14 -16.04 6.01
N THR A 691 44.37 -14.95 6.74
CA THR A 691 45.36 -14.92 7.85
C THR A 691 44.97 -15.86 8.99
N ARG A 692 43.68 -15.97 9.35
CA ARG A 692 43.21 -16.94 10.35
C ARG A 692 43.34 -18.39 9.87
N SER A 693 43.17 -18.65 8.56
CA SER A 693 43.39 -19.96 7.95
C SER A 693 44.88 -20.33 7.88
N GLU A 694 45.74 -19.41 7.47
CA GLU A 694 47.21 -19.51 7.54
C GLU A 694 47.67 -19.84 8.96
N LEU A 695 47.21 -19.08 9.97
CA LEU A 695 47.59 -19.28 11.37
C LEU A 695 47.05 -20.62 11.92
N ALA A 696 45.82 -21.01 11.60
CA ALA A 696 45.28 -22.31 12.01
C ALA A 696 46.01 -23.49 11.35
N SER A 697 46.39 -23.36 10.08
CA SER A 697 47.14 -24.38 9.33
C SER A 697 48.58 -24.54 9.85
N ARG A 698 49.28 -23.40 10.05
CA ARG A 698 50.66 -23.36 10.58
C ARG A 698 50.77 -23.90 12.01
N THR A 699 49.78 -23.66 12.87
CA THR A 699 49.89 -23.97 14.31
C THR A 699 49.65 -25.44 14.67
N PHE A 700 48.82 -26.18 13.93
CA PHE A 700 48.46 -27.56 14.29
C PHE A 700 48.95 -28.63 13.29
N GLY A 701 49.00 -28.33 11.99
CA GLY A 701 49.38 -29.31 10.97
C GLY A 701 50.90 -29.52 10.83
N ASN A 702 51.67 -28.43 10.82
CA ASN A 702 53.06 -28.48 10.38
C ASN A 702 54.04 -28.94 11.48
N ARG A 703 53.81 -28.58 12.75
CA ARG A 703 54.74 -28.93 13.86
C ARG A 703 54.88 -30.46 14.03
N VAL A 704 53.77 -31.19 13.99
CA VAL A 704 53.78 -32.66 14.12
C VAL A 704 54.37 -33.33 12.88
N ARG A 705 54.15 -32.78 11.68
CA ARG A 705 54.73 -33.32 10.44
C ARG A 705 56.24 -33.10 10.36
N SER A 706 56.73 -31.90 10.70
CA SER A 706 58.15 -31.53 10.69
C SER A 706 59.00 -32.48 11.56
N MET A 707 58.53 -32.78 12.78
CA MET A 707 59.19 -33.70 13.72
C MET A 707 59.21 -35.17 13.26
N ILE A 708 58.42 -35.53 12.25
CA ILE A 708 58.33 -36.90 11.71
C ILE A 708 59.05 -37.05 10.37
N THR A 709 59.21 -35.98 9.58
CA THR A 709 59.85 -36.01 8.25
C THR A 709 61.25 -35.40 8.19
N GLY A 710 61.78 -34.84 9.29
CA GLY A 710 63.14 -34.28 9.33
C GLY A 710 63.31 -33.01 8.49
N GLN A 711 62.22 -32.30 8.18
CA GLN A 711 62.20 -31.21 7.20
C GLN A 711 62.75 -29.85 7.69
N GLU A 712 63.28 -29.77 8.91
CA GLU A 712 63.74 -28.49 9.49
C GLU A 712 64.86 -27.82 8.67
N GLU A 713 65.68 -28.59 7.95
CA GLU A 713 66.65 -28.00 7.01
C GLU A 713 65.98 -27.26 5.84
N THR A 714 64.86 -27.75 5.32
CA THR A 714 64.20 -27.17 4.13
C THR A 714 63.62 -25.79 4.39
N ASP A 715 62.94 -25.59 5.53
CA ASP A 715 62.41 -24.27 5.91
C ASP A 715 63.53 -23.30 6.30
N VAL A 716 64.61 -23.78 6.94
CA VAL A 716 65.79 -22.95 7.21
C VAL A 716 66.51 -22.55 5.91
N THR A 717 66.58 -23.41 4.89
CA THR A 717 67.08 -23.00 3.56
C THR A 717 66.15 -22.01 2.86
N ASN A 718 64.83 -22.21 2.91
CA ASN A 718 63.85 -21.29 2.32
C ASN A 718 63.93 -19.90 2.98
N VAL A 719 64.05 -19.82 4.31
CA VAL A 719 64.19 -18.53 5.03
C VAL A 719 65.56 -17.88 4.76
N ARG A 720 66.64 -18.65 4.60
CA ARG A 720 67.95 -18.13 4.17
C ARG A 720 67.93 -17.63 2.72
N GLU A 721 67.21 -18.28 1.81
CA GLU A 721 67.07 -17.83 0.43
C GLU A 721 66.14 -16.60 0.31
N LEU A 722 65.04 -16.57 1.06
CA LEU A 722 64.16 -15.40 1.14
C LEU A 722 64.91 -14.19 1.70
N ASN A 723 65.72 -14.36 2.76
CA ASN A 723 66.61 -13.30 3.24
C ASN A 723 67.63 -12.89 2.18
N ARG A 724 68.29 -13.82 1.48
CA ARG A 724 69.20 -13.47 0.37
C ARG A 724 68.51 -12.70 -0.76
N LYS A 725 67.25 -13.01 -1.09
CA LYS A 725 66.45 -12.22 -2.05
C LYS A 725 66.11 -10.84 -1.50
N LEU A 726 65.71 -10.73 -0.24
CA LEU A 726 65.40 -9.46 0.41
C LEU A 726 66.65 -8.56 0.51
N THR A 727 67.79 -9.12 0.91
CA THR A 727 69.10 -8.45 0.91
C THR A 727 69.47 -7.99 -0.50
N ARG A 728 69.35 -8.82 -1.54
CA ARG A 728 69.61 -8.40 -2.92
C ARG A 728 68.66 -7.30 -3.41
N MET A 729 67.38 -7.34 -3.08
CA MET A 729 66.45 -6.26 -3.45
C MET A 729 66.76 -4.96 -2.70
N LEU A 730 67.20 -5.04 -1.44
CA LEU A 730 67.69 -3.89 -0.68
C LEU A 730 69.03 -3.38 -1.24
N GLU A 731 69.94 -4.25 -1.66
CA GLU A 731 71.18 -3.89 -2.34
C GLU A 731 70.90 -3.23 -3.71
N GLU A 732 69.98 -3.77 -4.51
CA GLU A 732 69.54 -3.20 -5.80
C GLU A 732 68.85 -1.85 -5.61
N GLU A 733 67.94 -1.71 -4.64
CA GLU A 733 67.31 -0.41 -4.33
C GLU A 733 68.30 0.59 -3.74
N MET A 734 69.18 0.21 -2.81
CA MET A 734 70.24 1.13 -2.34
C MET A 734 71.18 1.52 -3.49
N THR A 735 71.51 0.61 -4.41
CA THR A 735 72.35 0.93 -5.57
C THR A 735 71.63 1.86 -6.55
N LYS A 736 70.32 1.69 -6.80
CA LYS A 736 69.53 2.66 -7.58
C LYS A 736 69.43 4.02 -6.90
N ASN A 737 69.17 4.05 -5.59
CA ASN A 737 69.04 5.30 -4.81
C ASN A 737 70.40 5.96 -4.49
N MET A 738 71.53 5.34 -4.86
CA MET A 738 72.86 5.98 -4.97
C MET A 738 73.27 6.26 -6.43
N ALA A 739 72.45 5.90 -7.41
CA ALA A 739 72.64 6.22 -8.83
C ALA A 739 71.68 7.32 -9.33
N LEU A 740 70.92 7.92 -8.39
CA LEU A 740 70.11 9.13 -8.51
C LEU A 740 70.75 10.25 -7.68
#